data_AF-A0A2D5YW28-F1
#
_entry.id   AF-A0A2D5YW28-F1
#
_cell.length_a   1.000
_cell.length_b   1.000
_cell.length_c   1.000
_cell.angle_alpha   90.00
_cell.angle_beta   90.00
_cell.angle_gamma   90.00
#
_symmetry.space_group_name_H-M   'P 1'
#
loop_
_entity.id
_entity.type
_entity.pdbx_description
1 polymer ?
#
loop_
_entity_poly.entity_id
_entity_poly.type
_entity_poly.pdbx_seq_one_letter_code
_entity_poly.pdbx_strand_id
1 'polypeptide(L)'
;MSQSNTPTTRSRRFHYGLLAVVLIVALLAILMVVNMIVYDRVQKWPWMRQDFTATRRYSLSPQTLNLLETLDQPISIVSLYDDRAAESHVKQPVVDLVREYDRRSASITAEQIDPVKDVHKLNQFHERIRARYEGVLGQYETAMREAEETIRSFQVFGHEHTGDLQKAMEDMGQTDPAQRMIGQLYGFFANLDQLAEDVDSVTDNLTSSELPDFDQAISVPRDTLAGIRNGVLNPAIGQFERWLDDDVSAAAARNLAVTSAPRYRALAAEITAVVDRLGQFPPSDYADTRAKIMRDNSLILMTNETVMVLALGDIYAEPEGADPDEPRPEYRFRGEEAITGALVRLTFDQKPKVVFVHAHPFAVLGNNQSVRFNYVAERLGGMNFEVEEWSPTPQPSPYGQPQPPSPPPVREEGQTMVLVVLPSPAPNVRTPIDPAEMVSKFVGQHLAAGQPALFLVAQPAMSRFDVETPPDQMAPELRQLEQWGIEVETHHVVSVELFDRRRGEAYSFPAVQLERWPDDVHPIVSACRGLIGMVQSATPIKLPDRSDAGITYTPLITTPKSTWAIRQPPRGEDDPQGPFCVAAAAERGAARLIVIGDMWFATDAVTMQGPIDFMTGQTLYYTYPANAEFFVNSVFWLAELDDLIATTARSQDVRRIDAISRPAEIALWLILLGALPLSCLGVGVAVWLRRRR
;
A
#
# COMPACT_ATOMS: atom_id res chain seq x y z
N MET A 1 -53.96 24.12 -79.45
CA MET A 1 -53.34 24.71 -78.24
C MET A 1 -53.34 23.64 -77.16
N SER A 2 -52.17 23.13 -76.76
CA SER A 2 -52.05 22.24 -75.60
C SER A 2 -50.78 22.61 -74.85
N GLN A 3 -50.94 23.27 -73.69
CA GLN A 3 -49.84 23.70 -72.83
C GLN A 3 -49.26 22.49 -72.09
N SER A 4 -47.95 22.32 -72.21
CA SER A 4 -47.14 21.37 -71.45
C SER A 4 -46.83 21.94 -70.06
N ASN A 5 -47.43 21.39 -69.01
CA ASN A 5 -47.01 21.62 -67.63
C ASN A 5 -45.92 20.62 -67.25
N THR A 6 -44.66 20.96 -67.49
CA THR A 6 -43.53 20.27 -66.87
C THR A 6 -43.36 20.77 -65.43
N PRO A 7 -43.34 19.90 -64.40
CA PRO A 7 -43.13 20.34 -63.02
C PRO A 7 -41.72 20.90 -62.87
N THR A 8 -41.63 22.13 -62.38
CA THR A 8 -40.39 22.90 -62.21
C THR A 8 -39.43 22.21 -61.25
N THR A 9 -38.13 22.39 -61.50
CA THR A 9 -36.98 21.86 -60.75
C THR A 9 -37.00 22.14 -59.23
N ARG A 10 -37.86 23.05 -58.76
CA ARG A 10 -38.09 23.36 -57.33
C ARG A 10 -38.85 22.24 -56.59
N SER A 11 -39.80 21.57 -57.26
CA SER A 11 -40.61 20.48 -56.66
C SER A 11 -39.78 19.24 -56.32
N ARG A 12 -38.81 18.89 -57.19
CA ARG A 12 -37.89 17.75 -56.96
C ARG A 12 -36.94 17.99 -55.79
N ARG A 13 -36.36 19.20 -55.64
CA ARG A 13 -35.49 19.53 -54.50
C ARG A 13 -36.25 19.52 -53.16
N PHE A 14 -37.52 19.92 -53.16
CA PHE A 14 -38.38 19.85 -51.97
C PHE A 14 -38.68 18.40 -51.55
N HIS A 15 -38.89 17.50 -52.52
CA HIS A 15 -39.13 16.08 -52.24
C HIS A 15 -37.88 15.36 -51.71
N TYR A 16 -36.68 15.68 -52.21
CA TYR A 16 -35.43 15.11 -51.67
C TYR A 16 -35.07 15.69 -50.29
N GLY A 17 -35.35 16.98 -50.05
CA GLY A 17 -35.21 17.58 -48.71
C GLY A 17 -36.16 16.96 -47.69
N LEU A 18 -37.42 16.73 -48.07
CA LEU A 18 -38.40 16.06 -47.21
C LEU A 18 -38.00 14.61 -46.89
N LEU A 19 -37.49 13.87 -47.87
CA LEU A 19 -37.04 12.48 -47.66
C LEU A 19 -35.83 12.40 -46.71
N ALA A 20 -34.89 13.35 -46.83
CA ALA A 20 -33.74 13.43 -45.93
C ALA A 20 -34.16 13.76 -44.49
N VAL A 21 -35.11 14.68 -44.31
CA VAL A 21 -35.67 15.00 -42.99
C VAL A 21 -36.38 13.78 -42.39
N VAL A 22 -37.19 13.05 -43.17
CA VAL A 22 -37.86 11.84 -42.71
C VAL A 22 -36.87 10.75 -42.30
N LEU A 23 -35.77 10.57 -43.05
CA LEU A 23 -34.72 9.61 -42.70
C LEU A 23 -33.96 10.01 -41.43
N ILE A 24 -33.65 11.29 -41.24
CA ILE A 24 -33.02 11.79 -40.01
C ILE A 24 -33.94 11.59 -38.81
N VAL A 25 -35.23 11.90 -38.94
CA VAL A 25 -36.22 11.70 -37.88
C VAL A 25 -36.40 10.21 -37.56
N ALA A 26 -36.44 9.34 -38.57
CA ALA A 26 -36.51 7.91 -38.38
C ALA A 26 -35.26 7.35 -37.67
N LEU A 27 -34.07 7.84 -38.04
CA LEU A 27 -32.81 7.47 -37.37
C LEU A 27 -32.81 7.90 -35.89
N LEU A 28 -33.23 9.13 -35.60
CA LEU A 28 -33.35 9.64 -34.24
C LEU A 28 -34.39 8.87 -33.42
N ALA A 29 -35.51 8.49 -34.02
CA ALA A 29 -36.53 7.67 -33.38
C ALA A 29 -36.03 6.25 -33.07
N ILE A 30 -35.28 5.63 -33.99
CA ILE A 30 -34.63 4.33 -33.74
C ILE A 30 -33.60 4.45 -32.63
N LEU A 31 -32.75 5.49 -32.64
CA LEU A 31 -31.79 5.75 -31.57
C LEU A 31 -32.48 5.94 -30.22
N MET A 32 -33.61 6.66 -30.19
CA MET A 32 -34.39 6.87 -28.97
C MET A 32 -35.03 5.58 -28.47
N VAL A 33 -35.59 4.74 -29.34
CA VAL A 33 -36.18 3.44 -28.97
C VAL A 33 -35.11 2.46 -28.52
N VAL A 34 -33.97 2.40 -29.20
CA VAL A 34 -32.83 1.58 -28.76
C VAL A 34 -32.34 2.06 -27.41
N ASN A 35 -32.18 3.37 -27.22
CA ASN A 35 -31.77 3.94 -25.92
C ASN A 35 -32.79 3.65 -24.81
N MET A 36 -34.09 3.72 -25.11
CA MET A 36 -35.17 3.39 -24.17
C MET A 36 -35.19 1.89 -23.81
N ILE A 37 -35.02 1.00 -24.80
CA ILE A 37 -34.93 -0.44 -24.58
C ILE A 37 -33.68 -0.78 -23.78
N VAL A 38 -32.53 -0.16 -24.10
CA VAL A 38 -31.28 -0.30 -23.35
C VAL A 38 -31.48 0.16 -21.91
N TYR A 39 -32.05 1.34 -21.68
CA TYR A 39 -32.30 1.89 -20.34
C TYR A 39 -33.20 0.97 -19.49
N ASP A 40 -34.29 0.46 -20.07
CA ASP A 40 -35.29 -0.33 -19.34
C ASP A 40 -34.92 -1.83 -19.22
N ARG A 41 -34.07 -2.37 -20.11
CA ARG A 41 -33.63 -3.78 -20.10
C ARG A 41 -32.27 -4.01 -19.43
N VAL A 42 -31.32 -3.06 -19.49
CA VAL A 42 -29.98 -3.21 -18.88
C VAL A 42 -30.01 -3.18 -17.35
N GLN A 43 -31.07 -2.66 -16.73
CA GLN A 43 -31.28 -2.80 -15.27
C GLN A 43 -31.73 -4.21 -14.85
N LYS A 44 -32.34 -5.00 -15.74
CA LYS A 44 -32.95 -6.29 -15.38
C LYS A 44 -32.05 -7.52 -15.60
N TRP A 45 -30.99 -7.41 -16.40
CA TRP A 45 -30.09 -8.53 -16.74
C TRP A 45 -28.64 -8.26 -16.27
N PRO A 46 -28.20 -8.84 -15.14
CA PRO A 46 -26.87 -8.60 -14.54
C PRO A 46 -25.70 -8.96 -15.46
N TRP A 47 -25.86 -9.97 -16.32
CA TRP A 47 -24.82 -10.47 -17.23
C TRP A 47 -24.56 -9.60 -18.46
N MET A 48 -25.37 -8.56 -18.69
CA MET A 48 -25.26 -7.67 -19.85
C MET A 48 -24.66 -6.28 -19.53
N ARG A 49 -24.35 -6.01 -18.25
CA ARG A 49 -23.54 -4.86 -17.82
C ARG A 49 -22.06 -5.13 -18.02
N GLN A 50 -21.63 -5.36 -19.25
CA GLN A 50 -20.22 -5.15 -19.59
C GLN A 50 -19.98 -3.64 -19.52
N ASP A 51 -19.02 -3.22 -18.70
CA ASP A 51 -18.61 -1.83 -18.64
C ASP A 51 -17.95 -1.44 -19.97
N PHE A 52 -18.70 -0.71 -20.80
CA PHE A 52 -18.23 -0.18 -22.09
C PHE A 52 -17.49 1.15 -21.94
N THR A 53 -17.24 1.63 -20.72
CA THR A 53 -16.38 2.79 -20.51
C THR A 53 -14.93 2.43 -20.83
N ALA A 54 -14.19 3.36 -21.44
CA ALA A 54 -12.82 3.14 -21.91
C ALA A 54 -11.81 2.77 -20.78
N THR A 55 -12.21 2.90 -19.52
CA THR A 55 -11.39 2.60 -18.33
C THR A 55 -11.97 1.48 -17.45
N ARG A 56 -13.11 0.86 -17.82
CA ARG A 56 -13.81 -0.16 -17.00
C ARG A 56 -14.03 0.24 -15.52
N ARG A 57 -14.27 1.54 -15.28
CA ARG A 57 -14.22 2.16 -13.94
C ARG A 57 -15.28 1.66 -12.95
N TYR A 58 -16.26 0.87 -13.41
CA TYR A 58 -17.36 0.35 -12.59
C TYR A 58 -17.33 -1.17 -12.44
N SER A 59 -16.23 -1.84 -12.82
CA SER A 59 -16.04 -3.28 -12.64
C SER A 59 -14.77 -3.57 -11.86
N LEU A 60 -14.83 -4.56 -10.96
CA LEU A 60 -13.64 -5.02 -10.23
C LEU A 60 -12.57 -5.54 -11.18
N SER A 61 -11.32 -5.30 -10.82
CA SER A 61 -10.16 -5.82 -11.51
C SER A 61 -10.11 -7.36 -11.43
N PRO A 62 -9.51 -8.02 -12.44
CA PRO A 62 -9.27 -9.46 -12.39
C PRO A 62 -8.55 -9.90 -11.10
N GLN A 63 -7.65 -9.06 -10.58
CA GLN A 63 -6.94 -9.36 -9.33
C GLN A 63 -7.90 -9.46 -8.16
N THR A 64 -8.76 -8.46 -8.01
CA THR A 64 -9.77 -8.47 -6.96
C THR A 64 -10.71 -9.66 -7.13
N LEU A 65 -11.15 -9.97 -8.35
CA LEU A 65 -12.03 -11.13 -8.58
C LEU A 65 -11.37 -12.45 -8.18
N ASN A 66 -10.10 -12.68 -8.53
CA ASN A 66 -9.38 -13.89 -8.14
C ASN A 66 -9.27 -13.98 -6.61
N LEU A 67 -8.88 -12.89 -5.94
CA LEU A 67 -8.83 -12.84 -4.48
C LEU A 67 -10.20 -13.16 -3.86
N LEU A 68 -11.28 -12.61 -4.42
CA LEU A 68 -12.64 -12.84 -3.93
C LEU A 68 -13.11 -14.29 -4.04
N GLU A 69 -12.56 -15.05 -4.99
CA GLU A 69 -12.82 -16.48 -5.18
C GLU A 69 -12.03 -17.36 -4.20
N THR A 70 -10.88 -16.88 -3.71
CA THR A 70 -10.02 -17.62 -2.77
C THR A 70 -10.32 -17.37 -1.29
N LEU A 71 -11.19 -16.40 -0.97
CA LEU A 71 -11.60 -16.11 0.40
C LEU A 71 -12.29 -17.30 1.08
N ASP A 72 -11.64 -17.87 2.08
CA ASP A 72 -12.07 -19.04 2.86
C ASP A 72 -12.79 -18.68 4.17
N GLN A 73 -12.69 -17.42 4.61
CA GLN A 73 -13.34 -16.90 5.80
C GLN A 73 -14.37 -15.80 5.49
N PRO A 74 -15.43 -15.66 6.31
CA PRO A 74 -16.39 -14.58 6.16
C PRO A 74 -15.77 -13.23 6.53
N ILE A 75 -15.96 -12.23 5.67
CA ILE A 75 -15.45 -10.86 5.85
C ILE A 75 -16.62 -9.87 5.83
N SER A 76 -16.76 -9.10 6.91
CA SER A 76 -17.72 -8.01 7.01
C SER A 76 -17.05 -6.70 6.63
N ILE A 77 -17.58 -6.01 5.63
CA ILE A 77 -17.13 -4.67 5.23
C ILE A 77 -18.19 -3.66 5.70
N VAL A 78 -17.89 -2.87 6.72
CA VAL A 78 -18.78 -1.87 7.32
C VAL A 78 -18.35 -0.48 6.88
N SER A 79 -19.25 0.23 6.22
CA SER A 79 -19.06 1.61 5.75
C SER A 79 -19.69 2.58 6.75
N LEU A 80 -18.85 3.35 7.46
CA LEU A 80 -19.26 4.42 8.38
C LEU A 80 -19.09 5.79 7.69
N TYR A 81 -20.06 6.18 6.87
CA TYR A 81 -20.04 7.48 6.17
C TYR A 81 -21.33 8.25 6.41
N ASP A 82 -21.22 9.52 6.80
CA ASP A 82 -22.39 10.38 6.98
C ASP A 82 -22.96 10.90 5.64
N ASP A 83 -24.18 11.41 5.65
CA ASP A 83 -24.88 11.94 4.46
C ASP A 83 -24.71 13.47 4.27
N ARG A 84 -23.71 14.11 4.87
CA ARG A 84 -23.52 15.56 4.70
C ARG A 84 -23.25 15.88 3.23
N ALA A 85 -24.04 16.81 2.67
CA ALA A 85 -24.12 17.07 1.23
C ALA A 85 -22.78 17.49 0.57
N ALA A 86 -21.77 17.92 1.34
CA ALA A 86 -20.43 18.24 0.86
C ALA A 86 -19.60 16.98 0.48
N GLU A 87 -19.97 15.80 0.99
CA GLU A 87 -19.18 14.55 0.88
C GLU A 87 -19.86 13.48 0.01
N SER A 88 -21.02 13.77 -0.57
CA SER A 88 -21.76 12.82 -1.43
C SER A 88 -20.93 12.33 -2.64
N HIS A 89 -20.06 13.18 -3.20
CA HIS A 89 -19.14 12.82 -4.28
C HIS A 89 -18.01 11.87 -3.85
N VAL A 90 -17.74 11.79 -2.54
CA VAL A 90 -16.72 10.95 -1.92
C VAL A 90 -17.34 9.64 -1.40
N LYS A 91 -18.54 9.70 -0.84
CA LYS A 91 -19.25 8.52 -0.32
C LYS A 91 -19.70 7.57 -1.43
N GLN A 92 -20.33 8.11 -2.48
CA GLN A 92 -21.02 7.29 -3.48
C GLN A 92 -20.09 6.29 -4.19
N PRO A 93 -18.87 6.67 -4.64
CA PRO A 93 -17.94 5.73 -5.25
C PRO A 93 -17.53 4.58 -4.32
N VAL A 94 -17.33 4.86 -3.02
CA VAL A 94 -16.96 3.84 -2.03
C VAL A 94 -18.11 2.86 -1.82
N VAL A 95 -19.32 3.37 -1.61
CA VAL A 95 -20.52 2.53 -1.38
C VAL A 95 -20.81 1.65 -2.58
N ASP A 96 -20.73 2.20 -3.79
CA ASP A 96 -20.98 1.43 -5.02
C ASP A 96 -19.91 0.35 -5.23
N LEU A 97 -18.65 0.66 -4.91
CA LEU A 97 -17.55 -0.30 -4.93
C LEU A 97 -17.76 -1.43 -3.93
N VAL A 98 -18.00 -1.13 -2.65
CA VAL A 98 -18.22 -2.13 -1.59
C VAL A 98 -19.41 -3.04 -1.92
N ARG A 99 -20.48 -2.47 -2.50
CA ARG A 99 -21.63 -3.26 -2.97
C ARG A 99 -21.28 -4.19 -4.14
N GLU A 100 -20.29 -3.88 -4.95
CA GLU A 100 -19.80 -4.80 -5.99
C GLU A 100 -19.03 -5.98 -5.38
N TYR A 101 -18.24 -5.76 -4.31
CA TYR A 101 -17.56 -6.86 -3.58
C TYR A 101 -18.56 -7.86 -3.00
N ASP A 102 -19.57 -7.36 -2.26
CA ASP A 102 -20.67 -8.16 -1.69
C ASP A 102 -21.48 -8.94 -2.73
N ARG A 103 -21.66 -8.37 -3.93
CA ARG A 103 -22.36 -9.07 -5.03
C ARG A 103 -21.53 -10.18 -5.68
N ARG A 104 -20.20 -10.13 -5.56
CA ARG A 104 -19.27 -11.01 -6.29
C ARG A 104 -18.76 -12.16 -5.44
N SER A 105 -18.70 -12.02 -4.12
CA SER A 105 -18.28 -13.08 -3.21
C SER A 105 -19.35 -13.34 -2.15
N ALA A 106 -19.70 -14.61 -1.96
CA ALA A 106 -20.59 -15.02 -0.88
C ALA A 106 -19.93 -14.93 0.51
N SER A 107 -18.60 -14.85 0.55
CA SER A 107 -17.81 -14.69 1.78
C SER A 107 -17.77 -13.23 2.25
N ILE A 108 -18.20 -12.26 1.44
CA ILE A 108 -18.23 -10.85 1.81
C ILE A 108 -19.66 -10.44 2.19
N THR A 109 -19.78 -9.67 3.26
CA THR A 109 -21.03 -8.98 3.63
C THR A 109 -20.79 -7.49 3.74
N ALA A 110 -21.46 -6.71 2.90
CA ALA A 110 -21.42 -5.25 2.97
C ALA A 110 -22.51 -4.69 3.88
N GLU A 111 -22.12 -3.91 4.88
CA GLU A 111 -23.00 -3.18 5.78
C GLU A 111 -22.75 -1.67 5.65
N GLN A 112 -23.83 -0.89 5.56
CA GLN A 112 -23.75 0.57 5.50
C GLN A 112 -24.45 1.15 6.72
N ILE A 113 -23.72 1.98 7.47
CA ILE A 113 -24.21 2.65 8.67
C ILE A 113 -23.94 4.14 8.52
N ASP A 114 -24.99 4.94 8.49
CA ASP A 114 -24.87 6.38 8.63
C ASP A 114 -24.80 6.71 10.14
N PRO A 115 -23.68 7.21 10.67
CA PRO A 115 -23.52 7.43 12.11
C PRO A 115 -24.48 8.49 12.68
N VAL A 116 -25.05 9.35 11.82
CA VAL A 116 -26.02 10.38 12.23
C VAL A 116 -27.46 9.86 12.15
N LYS A 117 -27.79 9.05 11.15
CA LYS A 117 -29.17 8.57 10.91
C LYS A 117 -29.44 7.20 11.53
N ASP A 118 -28.47 6.30 11.52
CA ASP A 118 -28.57 4.91 11.93
C ASP A 118 -27.97 4.66 13.33
N VAL A 119 -28.26 5.52 14.31
CA VAL A 119 -27.69 5.44 15.68
C VAL A 119 -27.82 4.03 16.27
N HIS A 120 -28.99 3.38 16.14
CA HIS A 120 -29.15 2.03 16.69
C HIS A 120 -28.21 0.99 16.04
N LYS A 121 -27.94 1.08 14.73
CA LYS A 121 -27.01 0.16 14.06
C LYS A 121 -25.57 0.47 14.45
N LEU A 122 -25.23 1.75 14.59
CA LEU A 122 -23.93 2.18 15.07
C LEU A 122 -23.64 1.59 16.46
N ASN A 123 -24.61 1.66 17.37
CA ASN A 123 -24.48 1.10 18.71
C ASN A 123 -24.29 -0.42 18.68
N GLN A 124 -25.07 -1.15 17.86
CA GLN A 124 -24.87 -2.60 17.67
C GLN A 124 -23.49 -2.94 17.10
N PHE A 125 -22.98 -2.09 16.20
CA PHE A 125 -21.62 -2.23 15.67
C PHE A 125 -20.57 -2.00 16.75
N HIS A 126 -20.70 -0.98 17.58
CA HIS A 126 -19.82 -0.74 18.73
C HIS A 126 -19.82 -1.91 19.72
N GLU A 127 -20.98 -2.49 20.02
CA GLU A 127 -21.10 -3.69 20.85
C GLU A 127 -20.36 -4.89 20.25
N ARG A 128 -20.45 -5.11 18.93
CA ARG A 128 -19.69 -6.17 18.22
C ARG A 128 -18.19 -5.98 18.37
N ILE A 129 -17.70 -4.75 18.22
CA ILE A 129 -16.28 -4.43 18.42
C ILE A 129 -15.88 -4.68 19.87
N ARG A 130 -16.65 -4.17 20.84
CA ARG A 130 -16.38 -4.38 22.27
C ARG A 130 -16.32 -5.87 22.64
N ALA A 131 -17.28 -6.67 22.19
CA ALA A 131 -17.33 -8.11 22.45
C ALA A 131 -16.09 -8.84 21.92
N ARG A 132 -15.56 -8.40 20.76
CA ARG A 132 -14.32 -8.98 20.22
C ARG A 132 -13.13 -8.76 21.14
N TYR A 133 -13.01 -7.57 21.72
CA TYR A 133 -11.90 -7.21 22.59
C TYR A 133 -12.17 -7.52 24.07
N GLU A 134 -13.27 -8.20 24.41
CA GLU A 134 -13.68 -8.46 25.80
C GLU A 134 -12.56 -9.03 26.67
N GLY A 135 -11.75 -9.95 26.14
CA GLY A 135 -10.61 -10.53 26.87
C GLY A 135 -9.52 -9.52 27.23
N VAL A 136 -9.23 -8.57 26.33
CA VAL A 136 -8.27 -7.48 26.59
C VAL A 136 -8.92 -6.44 27.50
N LEU A 137 -10.13 -5.99 27.17
CA LEU A 137 -10.87 -4.98 27.94
C LEU A 137 -11.11 -5.42 29.39
N GLY A 138 -11.38 -6.70 29.63
CA GLY A 138 -11.54 -7.24 31.00
C GLY A 138 -10.27 -7.14 31.85
N GLN A 139 -9.08 -7.15 31.24
CA GLN A 139 -7.82 -6.91 31.97
C GLN A 139 -7.71 -5.44 32.40
N TYR A 140 -8.10 -4.50 31.53
CA TYR A 140 -8.17 -3.09 31.87
C TYR A 140 -9.20 -2.85 32.98
N GLU A 141 -10.42 -3.37 32.85
CA GLU A 141 -11.47 -3.24 33.87
C GLU A 141 -11.01 -3.80 35.24
N THR A 142 -10.30 -4.93 35.24
CA THR A 142 -9.76 -5.51 36.48
C THR A 142 -8.69 -4.64 37.12
N ALA A 143 -7.76 -4.10 36.33
CA ALA A 143 -6.71 -3.24 36.84
C ALA A 143 -7.25 -1.88 37.32
N MET A 144 -8.26 -1.35 36.64
CA MET A 144 -8.96 -0.14 37.06
C MET A 144 -9.66 -0.33 38.40
N ARG A 145 -10.37 -1.45 38.58
CA ARG A 145 -11.02 -1.78 39.87
C ARG A 145 -10.02 -1.88 41.02
N GLU A 146 -8.85 -2.48 40.78
CA GLU A 146 -7.78 -2.55 41.79
C GLU A 146 -7.24 -1.15 42.14
N ALA A 147 -7.11 -0.27 41.14
CA ALA A 147 -6.71 1.11 41.36
C ALA A 147 -7.75 1.89 42.18
N GLU A 148 -9.04 1.74 41.87
CA GLU A 148 -10.15 2.31 42.64
C GLU A 148 -10.14 1.81 44.10
N GLU A 149 -9.96 0.51 44.31
CA GLU A 149 -9.86 -0.09 45.65
C GLU A 149 -8.68 0.49 46.43
N THR A 150 -7.54 0.70 45.77
CA THR A 150 -6.34 1.31 46.38
C THR A 150 -6.57 2.77 46.74
N ILE A 151 -7.24 3.54 45.86
CA ILE A 151 -7.64 4.92 46.15
C ILE A 151 -8.57 4.94 47.36
N ARG A 152 -9.62 4.10 47.39
CA ARG A 152 -10.54 3.98 48.55
C ARG A 152 -9.82 3.62 49.84
N SER A 153 -8.90 2.65 49.80
CA SER A 153 -8.04 2.28 50.93
C SER A 153 -7.23 3.48 51.43
N PHE A 154 -6.67 4.26 50.51
CA PHE A 154 -5.98 5.51 50.82
C PHE A 154 -6.89 6.57 51.43
N GLN A 155 -8.15 6.69 51.00
CA GLN A 155 -9.13 7.60 51.63
C GLN A 155 -9.42 7.21 53.07
N VAL A 156 -9.70 5.93 53.31
CA VAL A 156 -9.94 5.43 54.67
C VAL A 156 -8.75 5.71 55.57
N PHE A 157 -7.52 5.43 55.08
CA PHE A 157 -6.29 5.76 55.78
C PHE A 157 -6.19 7.27 56.09
N GLY A 158 -6.44 8.12 55.11
CA GLY A 158 -6.40 9.57 55.26
C GLY A 158 -7.36 10.08 56.33
N HIS A 159 -8.62 9.65 56.28
CA HIS A 159 -9.66 10.02 57.24
C HIS A 159 -9.29 9.63 58.66
N GLU A 160 -8.85 8.38 58.87
CA GLU A 160 -8.36 7.94 60.18
C GLU A 160 -7.18 8.78 60.68
N HIS A 161 -6.26 9.12 59.76
CA HIS A 161 -5.00 9.74 60.12
C HIS A 161 -5.08 11.25 60.34
N THR A 162 -6.07 11.95 59.80
CA THR A 162 -6.29 13.39 60.08
C THR A 162 -6.43 13.69 61.58
N GLY A 163 -7.07 12.81 62.35
CA GLY A 163 -7.19 12.94 63.80
C GLY A 163 -5.86 12.81 64.54
N ASP A 164 -5.00 11.89 64.10
CA ASP A 164 -3.64 11.73 64.64
C ASP A 164 -2.79 12.97 64.34
N LEU A 165 -2.89 13.50 63.12
CA LEU A 165 -2.16 14.70 62.68
C LEU A 165 -2.62 15.95 63.44
N GLN A 166 -3.93 16.12 63.64
CA GLN A 166 -4.48 17.24 64.40
C GLN A 166 -3.98 17.21 65.85
N LYS A 167 -4.09 16.06 66.52
CA LYS A 167 -3.61 15.90 67.89
C LYS A 167 -2.11 16.16 68.02
N ALA A 168 -1.31 15.67 67.08
CA ALA A 168 0.13 15.95 67.07
C ALA A 168 0.43 17.45 66.94
N MET A 169 -0.32 18.20 66.12
CA MET A 169 -0.17 19.66 66.03
C MET A 169 -0.57 20.39 67.31
N GLU A 170 -1.60 19.92 68.04
CA GLU A 170 -2.04 20.49 69.32
C GLU A 170 -1.01 20.26 70.43
N ASP A 171 -0.34 19.10 70.43
CA ASP A 171 0.71 18.74 71.38
C ASP A 171 2.07 19.44 71.09
N MET A 172 2.16 20.22 69.99
CA MET A 172 3.36 20.98 69.57
C MET A 172 3.19 22.49 69.75
N GLY A 173 4.31 23.21 69.92
CA GLY A 173 4.30 24.67 69.95
C GLY A 173 4.08 25.29 68.57
N GLN A 174 3.35 26.41 68.47
CA GLN A 174 3.00 27.06 67.18
C GLN A 174 4.20 27.50 66.31
N THR A 175 5.40 27.52 66.88
CA THR A 175 6.66 27.90 66.19
C THR A 175 7.50 26.69 65.79
N ASP A 176 7.04 25.47 66.06
CA ASP A 176 7.77 24.24 65.76
C ASP A 176 7.89 24.04 64.24
N PRO A 177 9.11 23.85 63.69
CA PRO A 177 9.31 23.56 62.28
C PRO A 177 8.51 22.35 61.77
N ALA A 178 8.26 21.34 62.62
CA ALA A 178 7.52 20.14 62.27
C ALA A 178 6.03 20.42 62.01
N GLN A 179 5.46 21.45 62.64
CA GLN A 179 4.04 21.78 62.53
C GLN A 179 3.63 22.15 61.10
N ARG A 180 4.53 22.78 60.32
CA ARG A 180 4.24 23.13 58.92
C ARG A 180 4.05 21.90 58.04
N MET A 181 4.90 20.90 58.19
CA MET A 181 4.80 19.66 57.41
C MET A 181 3.54 18.88 57.77
N ILE A 182 3.22 18.78 59.07
CA ILE A 182 2.01 18.09 59.54
C ILE A 182 0.75 18.83 59.06
N GLY A 183 0.77 20.16 59.06
CA GLY A 183 -0.31 20.98 58.50
C GLY A 183 -0.49 20.77 56.98
N GLN A 184 0.59 20.58 56.22
CA GLN A 184 0.52 20.24 54.79
C GLN A 184 -0.11 18.86 54.58
N LEU A 185 0.29 17.86 55.36
CA LEU A 185 -0.31 16.52 55.31
C LEU A 185 -1.79 16.56 55.69
N TYR A 186 -2.13 17.26 56.77
CA TYR A 186 -3.52 17.45 57.19
C TYR A 186 -4.36 18.11 56.08
N GLY A 187 -3.85 19.19 55.47
CA GLY A 187 -4.53 19.87 54.37
C GLY A 187 -4.68 19.00 53.12
N PHE A 188 -3.70 18.14 52.82
CA PHE A 188 -3.81 17.16 51.74
C PHE A 188 -4.92 16.14 52.03
N PHE A 189 -4.89 15.49 53.20
CA PHE A 189 -5.90 14.49 53.57
C PHE A 189 -7.30 15.08 53.70
N ALA A 190 -7.43 16.36 54.08
CA ALA A 190 -8.71 17.06 54.14
C ALA A 190 -9.38 17.28 52.77
N ASN A 191 -8.61 17.25 51.67
CA ASN A 191 -9.15 17.43 50.30
C ASN A 191 -9.20 16.10 49.52
N LEU A 192 -9.00 14.98 50.20
CA LEU A 192 -8.80 13.69 49.55
C LEU A 192 -10.09 13.14 48.93
N ASP A 193 -11.26 13.43 49.52
CA ASP A 193 -12.55 13.05 48.95
C ASP A 193 -12.81 13.72 47.59
N GLN A 194 -12.46 15.00 47.45
CA GLN A 194 -12.58 15.70 46.16
C GLN A 194 -11.65 15.09 45.11
N LEU A 195 -10.42 14.75 45.50
CA LEU A 195 -9.46 14.11 44.59
C LEU A 195 -9.99 12.76 44.08
N ALA A 196 -10.61 11.95 44.95
CA ALA A 196 -11.19 10.68 44.56
C ALA A 196 -12.41 10.87 43.64
N GLU A 197 -13.29 11.82 43.96
CA GLU A 197 -14.46 12.15 43.11
C GLU A 197 -14.03 12.66 41.72
N ASP A 198 -12.97 13.46 41.65
CA ASP A 198 -12.41 13.93 40.37
C ASP A 198 -11.86 12.77 39.52
N VAL A 199 -11.17 11.81 40.16
CA VAL A 199 -10.66 10.61 39.47
C VAL A 199 -11.80 9.75 38.96
N ASP A 200 -12.77 9.42 39.82
CA ASP A 200 -13.93 8.61 39.47
C ASP A 200 -14.72 9.25 38.32
N SER A 201 -14.98 10.57 38.39
CA SER A 201 -15.70 11.31 37.35
C SER A 201 -14.98 11.27 35.99
N VAL A 202 -13.66 11.50 35.95
CA VAL A 202 -12.90 11.46 34.70
C VAL A 202 -12.86 10.03 34.14
N THR A 203 -12.60 9.04 34.98
CA THR A 203 -12.58 7.63 34.58
C THR A 203 -13.94 7.16 34.08
N ASP A 204 -15.04 7.51 34.75
CA ASP A 204 -16.41 7.19 34.33
C ASP A 204 -16.74 7.81 32.98
N ASN A 205 -16.34 9.07 32.74
CA ASN A 205 -16.55 9.71 31.44
C ASN A 205 -15.79 8.99 30.30
N LEU A 206 -14.59 8.48 30.56
CA LEU A 206 -13.80 7.75 29.57
C LEU A 206 -14.33 6.33 29.33
N THR A 207 -14.93 5.71 30.35
CA THR A 207 -15.38 4.30 30.30
C THR A 207 -16.86 4.12 30.01
N SER A 208 -17.69 5.16 30.15
CA SER A 208 -19.13 5.12 29.92
C SER A 208 -19.54 5.18 28.45
N SER A 209 -18.62 5.53 27.55
CA SER A 209 -18.89 5.52 26.11
C SER A 209 -19.04 4.10 25.55
N GLU A 210 -19.74 3.96 24.42
CA GLU A 210 -19.99 2.64 23.79
C GLU A 210 -18.69 1.95 23.32
N LEU A 211 -17.67 2.75 22.98
CA LEU A 211 -16.29 2.33 22.78
C LEU A 211 -15.39 3.05 23.80
N PRO A 212 -15.24 2.49 25.02
CA PRO A 212 -14.45 3.07 26.11
C PRO A 212 -13.01 3.42 25.73
N ASP A 213 -12.48 4.50 26.30
CA ASP A 213 -11.06 4.88 26.17
C ASP A 213 -10.23 4.33 27.33
N PHE A 214 -9.99 3.02 27.36
CA PHE A 214 -9.29 2.40 28.50
C PHE A 214 -7.82 2.81 28.61
N ASP A 215 -7.16 3.11 27.48
CA ASP A 215 -5.77 3.58 27.49
C ASP A 215 -5.65 4.96 28.14
N GLN A 216 -6.60 5.86 27.88
CA GLN A 216 -6.66 7.12 28.59
C GLN A 216 -7.16 6.93 30.03
N ALA A 217 -8.18 6.09 30.25
CA ALA A 217 -8.77 5.86 31.57
C ALA A 217 -7.75 5.31 32.58
N ILE A 218 -6.88 4.38 32.17
CA ILE A 218 -5.87 3.77 33.04
C ILE A 218 -4.77 4.75 33.46
N SER A 219 -4.51 5.76 32.63
CA SER A 219 -3.52 6.80 32.96
C SER A 219 -3.94 7.67 34.13
N VAL A 220 -5.25 7.91 34.30
CA VAL A 220 -5.79 8.83 35.32
C VAL A 220 -5.50 8.35 36.76
N PRO A 221 -5.92 7.14 37.19
CA PRO A 221 -5.62 6.66 38.53
C PRO A 221 -4.13 6.34 38.69
N ARG A 222 -3.44 5.87 37.65
CA ARG A 222 -1.99 5.63 37.68
C ARG A 222 -1.23 6.91 38.04
N ASP A 223 -1.50 7.99 37.32
CA ASP A 223 -0.77 9.25 37.48
C ASP A 223 -1.14 9.92 38.82
N THR A 224 -2.40 9.78 39.25
CA THR A 224 -2.84 10.22 40.58
C THR A 224 -2.12 9.48 41.70
N LEU A 225 -2.11 8.14 41.65
CA LEU A 225 -1.44 7.28 42.63
C LEU A 225 0.08 7.51 42.64
N ALA A 226 0.70 7.67 41.47
CA ALA A 226 2.12 8.03 41.36
C ALA A 226 2.40 9.42 41.96
N GLY A 227 1.50 10.37 41.75
CA GLY A 227 1.52 11.70 42.35
C GLY A 227 1.43 11.64 43.88
N ILE A 228 0.52 10.84 44.43
CA ILE A 228 0.38 10.60 45.88
C ILE A 228 1.66 9.99 46.45
N ARG A 229 2.19 8.94 45.82
CA ARG A 229 3.43 8.27 46.24
C ARG A 229 4.60 9.25 46.30
N ASN A 230 4.83 9.97 45.20
CA ASN A 230 6.02 10.80 45.03
C ASN A 230 5.91 12.16 45.71
N GLY A 231 4.71 12.74 45.76
CA GLY A 231 4.46 14.09 46.28
C GLY A 231 4.06 14.12 47.76
N VAL A 232 3.50 13.03 48.30
CA VAL A 232 2.98 12.99 49.67
C VAL A 232 3.69 11.92 50.50
N LEU A 233 3.60 10.65 50.09
CA LEU A 233 4.05 9.55 50.93
C LEU A 233 5.58 9.51 51.09
N ASN A 234 6.35 9.52 50.00
CA ASN A 234 7.80 9.45 50.07
C ASN A 234 8.43 10.63 50.82
N PRO A 235 8.01 11.90 50.59
CA PRO A 235 8.48 13.03 51.38
C PRO A 235 8.14 12.90 52.87
N ALA A 236 6.92 12.44 53.20
CA ALA A 236 6.51 12.22 54.59
C ALA A 236 7.34 11.13 55.28
N ILE A 237 7.56 9.99 54.61
CA ILE A 237 8.42 8.89 55.11
C ILE A 237 9.82 9.42 55.42
N GLY A 238 10.44 10.11 54.46
CA GLY A 238 11.79 10.65 54.66
C GLY A 238 11.87 11.72 55.74
N GLN A 239 10.77 12.42 56.05
CA GLN A 239 10.71 13.36 57.17
C GLN A 239 10.51 12.65 58.50
N PHE A 240 9.63 11.63 58.56
CA PHE A 240 9.43 10.82 59.76
C PHE A 240 10.73 10.10 60.17
N GLU A 241 11.48 9.56 59.22
CA GLU A 241 12.77 8.92 59.48
C GLU A 241 13.79 9.92 60.07
N ARG A 242 13.83 11.15 59.53
CA ARG A 242 14.66 12.21 60.11
C ARG A 242 14.26 12.57 61.54
N TRP A 243 12.98 12.60 61.88
CA TRP A 243 12.54 12.83 63.26
C TRP A 243 12.86 11.65 64.20
N LEU A 244 12.89 10.42 63.68
CA LEU A 244 13.26 9.26 64.48
C LEU A 244 14.75 9.27 64.85
N ASP A 245 15.60 9.72 63.92
CA ASP A 245 17.06 9.78 64.06
C ASP A 245 17.58 11.04 64.79
N ASP A 246 16.79 12.12 64.85
CA ASP A 246 17.17 13.39 65.47
C ASP A 246 16.73 13.48 66.95
N ASP A 247 17.72 13.59 67.85
CA ASP A 247 17.48 13.78 69.29
C ASP A 247 16.95 15.18 69.65
N VAL A 248 16.94 16.13 68.71
CA VAL A 248 16.46 17.52 68.91
C VAL A 248 14.99 17.68 68.53
N SER A 249 14.42 16.75 67.76
CA SER A 249 13.02 16.81 67.30
C SER A 249 12.03 16.72 68.48
N ALA A 250 10.93 17.50 68.41
CA ALA A 250 9.93 17.54 69.46
C ALA A 250 9.34 16.16 69.76
N ALA A 251 9.08 15.86 71.04
CA ALA A 251 8.58 14.55 71.48
C ALA A 251 7.28 14.13 70.76
N ALA A 252 6.39 15.09 70.48
CA ALA A 252 5.16 14.86 69.73
C ALA A 252 5.43 14.45 68.26
N ALA A 253 6.41 15.06 67.60
CA ALA A 253 6.81 14.71 66.24
C ALA A 253 7.43 13.29 66.17
N ARG A 254 8.27 12.94 67.16
CA ARG A 254 8.85 11.57 67.27
C ARG A 254 7.77 10.52 67.51
N ASN A 255 6.82 10.78 68.41
CA ASN A 255 5.73 9.85 68.71
C ASN A 255 4.83 9.60 67.49
N LEU A 256 4.51 10.66 66.73
CA LEU A 256 3.79 10.54 65.47
C LEU A 256 4.60 9.74 64.44
N ALA A 257 5.90 9.99 64.31
CA ALA A 257 6.76 9.27 63.38
C ALA A 257 6.84 7.77 63.67
N VAL A 258 6.94 7.36 64.95
CA VAL A 258 6.97 5.94 65.36
C VAL A 258 5.73 5.18 64.88
N THR A 259 4.56 5.82 64.99
CA THR A 259 3.28 5.19 64.66
C THR A 259 2.93 5.30 63.17
N SER A 260 3.37 6.37 62.50
CA SER A 260 2.97 6.69 61.13
C SER A 260 3.94 6.14 60.09
N ALA A 261 5.25 6.17 60.33
CA ALA A 261 6.24 5.77 59.32
C ALA A 261 6.03 4.34 58.78
N PRO A 262 5.75 3.31 59.62
CA PRO A 262 5.48 1.96 59.10
C PRO A 262 4.23 1.89 58.22
N ARG A 263 3.15 2.62 58.59
CA ARG A 263 1.90 2.66 57.84
C ARG A 263 2.08 3.32 56.48
N TYR A 264 2.79 4.45 56.43
CA TYR A 264 3.09 5.15 55.18
C TYR A 264 3.97 4.31 54.25
N ARG A 265 4.97 3.58 54.78
CA ARG A 265 5.80 2.68 53.97
C ARG A 265 4.99 1.54 53.36
N ALA A 266 4.11 0.92 54.14
CA ALA A 266 3.24 -0.15 53.64
C ALA A 266 2.34 0.35 52.50
N LEU A 267 1.71 1.51 52.69
CA LEU A 267 0.86 2.14 51.70
C LEU A 267 1.63 2.58 50.44
N ALA A 268 2.84 3.14 50.60
CA ALA A 268 3.69 3.50 49.47
C ALA A 268 4.12 2.27 48.65
N ALA A 269 4.36 1.13 49.31
CA ALA A 269 4.68 -0.13 48.64
C ALA A 269 3.46 -0.70 47.88
N GLU A 270 2.27 -0.67 48.48
CA GLU A 270 0.99 -1.06 47.85
C GLU A 270 0.71 -0.21 46.61
N ILE A 271 0.75 1.12 46.75
CA ILE A 271 0.57 2.06 45.64
C ILE A 271 1.61 1.83 44.53
N THR A 272 2.86 1.53 44.89
CA THR A 272 3.91 1.25 43.90
C THR A 272 3.57 0.01 43.09
N ALA A 273 3.13 -1.08 43.74
CA ALA A 273 2.76 -2.30 43.03
C ALA A 273 1.61 -2.09 42.03
N VAL A 274 0.65 -1.24 42.38
CA VAL A 274 -0.49 -0.89 41.50
C VAL A 274 -0.04 0.02 40.36
N VAL A 275 0.71 1.09 40.64
CA VAL A 275 1.26 2.00 39.61
C VAL A 275 2.11 1.23 38.59
N ASP A 276 2.98 0.34 39.06
CA ASP A 276 3.85 -0.45 38.19
C ASP A 276 3.03 -1.41 37.30
N ARG A 277 1.93 -1.97 37.82
CA ARG A 277 1.01 -2.82 37.05
C ARG A 277 0.23 -2.02 36.00
N LEU A 278 -0.33 -0.87 36.38
CA LEU A 278 -1.02 0.03 35.45
C LEU A 278 -0.08 0.56 34.36
N GLY A 279 1.23 0.63 34.64
CA GLY A 279 2.26 0.98 33.66
C GLY A 279 2.68 -0.15 32.72
N GLN A 280 2.27 -1.39 32.95
CA GLN A 280 2.65 -2.57 32.14
C GLN A 280 1.68 -2.87 31.00
N PHE A 281 0.60 -2.09 30.85
CA PHE A 281 -0.34 -2.27 29.75
C PHE A 281 0.27 -1.74 28.43
N PRO A 282 0.53 -2.62 27.44
CA PRO A 282 1.03 -2.18 26.14
C PRO A 282 -0.05 -1.39 25.38
N PRO A 283 0.32 -0.56 24.39
CA PRO A 283 -0.64 0.00 23.45
C PRO A 283 -1.47 -1.14 22.85
N SER A 284 -2.79 -1.08 22.97
CA SER A 284 -3.67 -2.15 22.50
C SER A 284 -4.07 -1.91 21.05
N ASP A 285 -4.16 -2.98 20.25
CA ASP A 285 -4.77 -2.94 18.91
C ASP A 285 -6.19 -2.35 18.95
N TYR A 286 -6.87 -2.48 20.10
CA TYR A 286 -8.16 -1.86 20.38
C TYR A 286 -8.09 -0.33 20.36
N ALA A 287 -7.10 0.29 21.01
CA ALA A 287 -6.99 1.75 21.05
C ALA A 287 -6.74 2.35 19.67
N ASP A 288 -5.86 1.72 18.88
CA ASP A 288 -5.62 2.11 17.49
C ASP A 288 -6.88 1.94 16.62
N THR A 289 -7.58 0.81 16.78
CA THR A 289 -8.83 0.53 16.06
C THR A 289 -9.91 1.53 16.43
N ARG A 290 -10.12 1.78 17.73
CA ARG A 290 -11.06 2.77 18.26
C ARG A 290 -10.75 4.16 17.71
N ALA A 291 -9.50 4.60 17.80
CA ALA A 291 -9.10 5.92 17.32
C ALA A 291 -9.38 6.09 15.82
N LYS A 292 -9.24 5.03 15.02
CA LYS A 292 -9.56 5.05 13.58
C LYS A 292 -11.07 4.99 13.30
N ILE A 293 -11.84 4.22 14.08
CA ILE A 293 -13.32 4.16 13.96
C ILE A 293 -13.94 5.51 14.34
N MET A 294 -13.42 6.16 15.38
CA MET A 294 -13.89 7.45 15.86
C MET A 294 -13.53 8.62 14.93
N ARG A 295 -12.69 8.40 13.90
CA ARG A 295 -12.47 9.41 12.85
C ARG A 295 -13.64 9.40 11.88
N ASP A 296 -14.05 10.59 11.45
CA ASP A 296 -15.11 10.77 10.46
C ASP A 296 -14.74 10.04 9.15
N ASN A 297 -15.71 9.29 8.60
CA ASN A 297 -15.64 8.60 7.30
C ASN A 297 -14.58 7.50 7.17
N SER A 298 -14.90 6.32 7.69
CA SER A 298 -14.04 5.14 7.64
C SER A 298 -14.75 3.92 7.03
N LEU A 299 -13.93 3.04 6.44
CA LEU A 299 -14.35 1.73 5.96
C LEU A 299 -13.67 0.67 6.82
N ILE A 300 -14.45 -0.15 7.51
CA ILE A 300 -13.96 -1.18 8.42
C ILE A 300 -14.11 -2.54 7.75
N LEU A 301 -13.03 -3.30 7.69
CA LEU A 301 -13.01 -4.69 7.25
C LEU A 301 -12.78 -5.56 8.47
N MET A 302 -13.66 -6.54 8.70
CA MET A 302 -13.59 -7.42 9.86
C MET A 302 -13.66 -8.87 9.44
N THR A 303 -12.73 -9.68 9.96
CA THR A 303 -12.80 -11.14 9.97
C THR A 303 -13.26 -11.62 11.36
N ASN A 304 -13.09 -12.90 11.67
CA ASN A 304 -13.28 -13.40 13.04
C ASN A 304 -12.13 -13.00 13.98
N GLU A 305 -10.92 -12.76 13.47
CA GLU A 305 -9.72 -12.53 14.28
C GLU A 305 -9.19 -11.10 14.20
N THR A 306 -9.15 -10.52 13.01
CA THR A 306 -8.59 -9.19 12.72
C THR A 306 -9.64 -8.13 12.33
N VAL A 307 -9.41 -6.88 12.76
CA VAL A 307 -10.17 -5.69 12.35
C VAL A 307 -9.21 -4.72 11.69
N MET A 308 -9.57 -4.25 10.50
CA MET A 308 -8.81 -3.27 9.76
C MET A 308 -9.67 -2.07 9.43
N VAL A 309 -9.16 -0.87 9.67
CA VAL A 309 -9.86 0.39 9.40
C VAL A 309 -9.11 1.14 8.32
N LEU A 310 -9.78 1.40 7.20
CA LEU A 310 -9.33 2.27 6.12
C LEU A 310 -9.94 3.65 6.32
N ALA A 311 -9.08 4.65 6.52
CA ALA A 311 -9.49 6.04 6.59
C ALA A 311 -9.69 6.62 5.18
N LEU A 312 -10.30 7.79 5.10
CA LEU A 312 -10.56 8.44 3.81
C LEU A 312 -9.28 8.64 2.96
N GLY A 313 -8.16 9.00 3.58
CA GLY A 313 -6.87 9.18 2.89
C GLY A 313 -6.27 7.88 2.34
N ASP A 314 -6.68 6.71 2.85
CA ASP A 314 -6.25 5.43 2.29
C ASP A 314 -7.00 5.13 0.97
N ILE A 315 -8.21 5.66 0.84
CA ILE A 315 -9.13 5.43 -0.29
C ILE A 315 -8.96 6.53 -1.37
N TYR A 316 -8.57 7.73 -0.97
CA TYR A 316 -8.41 8.90 -1.84
C TYR A 316 -6.99 9.46 -1.72
N ALA A 317 -6.23 9.41 -2.81
CA ALA A 317 -4.89 10.00 -2.84
C ALA A 317 -4.95 11.50 -3.19
N GLU A 318 -4.16 12.29 -2.48
CA GLU A 318 -3.86 13.68 -2.86
C GLU A 318 -2.96 13.69 -4.12
N PRO A 319 -3.21 14.59 -5.08
CA PRO A 319 -2.34 14.72 -6.24
C PRO A 319 -0.95 15.26 -5.84
N GLU A 320 0.11 14.59 -6.29
CA GLU A 320 1.49 15.06 -6.09
C GLU A 320 1.69 16.44 -6.74
N GLY A 321 2.16 17.41 -5.97
CA GLY A 321 2.44 18.77 -6.46
C GLY A 321 1.21 19.68 -6.54
N ALA A 322 0.13 19.37 -5.84
CA ALA A 322 -1.02 20.26 -5.68
C ALA A 322 -0.56 21.65 -5.20
N ASP A 323 -0.94 22.69 -5.94
CA ASP A 323 -0.74 24.07 -5.52
C ASP A 323 -1.57 24.32 -4.25
N PRO A 324 -0.97 24.73 -3.10
CA PRO A 324 -1.73 25.04 -1.89
C PRO A 324 -2.82 26.10 -2.10
N ASP A 325 -2.70 26.92 -3.16
CA ASP A 325 -3.65 27.96 -3.53
C ASP A 325 -4.77 27.47 -4.47
N GLU A 326 -4.74 26.22 -4.96
CA GLU A 326 -5.84 25.65 -5.74
C GLU A 326 -7.03 25.28 -4.84
N PRO A 327 -8.26 25.76 -5.12
CA PRO A 327 -9.37 25.66 -4.17
C PRO A 327 -9.82 24.23 -3.82
N ARG A 328 -9.49 23.22 -4.66
CA ARG A 328 -9.82 21.80 -4.46
C ARG A 328 -8.88 20.93 -5.31
N PRO A 329 -7.84 20.30 -4.76
CA PRO A 329 -7.14 19.23 -5.47
C PRO A 329 -8.16 18.12 -5.82
N GLU A 330 -8.27 17.73 -7.10
CA GLU A 330 -9.10 16.60 -7.49
C GLU A 330 -8.49 15.31 -6.92
N TYR A 331 -9.01 14.84 -5.79
CA TYR A 331 -8.57 13.59 -5.17
C TYR A 331 -8.72 12.40 -6.13
N ARG A 332 -7.65 11.61 -6.30
CA ARG A 332 -7.70 10.40 -7.12
C ARG A 332 -8.26 9.24 -6.30
N PHE A 333 -9.42 8.73 -6.71
CA PHE A 333 -10.03 7.55 -6.11
C PHE A 333 -9.16 6.30 -6.34
N ARG A 334 -8.76 5.64 -5.25
CA ARG A 334 -8.00 4.37 -5.21
C ARG A 334 -8.73 3.28 -4.43
N GLY A 335 -10.05 3.40 -4.25
CA GLY A 335 -10.79 2.55 -3.31
C GLY A 335 -10.63 1.05 -3.54
N GLU A 336 -10.56 0.59 -4.80
CA GLU A 336 -10.40 -0.84 -5.07
C GLU A 336 -9.03 -1.37 -4.64
N GLU A 337 -7.97 -0.58 -4.87
CA GLU A 337 -6.61 -0.92 -4.45
C GLU A 337 -6.52 -0.96 -2.92
N ALA A 338 -7.13 0.00 -2.23
CA ALA A 338 -7.16 0.07 -0.78
C ALA A 338 -7.92 -1.13 -0.16
N ILE A 339 -9.11 -1.44 -0.67
CA ILE A 339 -9.93 -2.56 -0.17
C ILE A 339 -9.27 -3.91 -0.51
N THR A 340 -8.81 -4.11 -1.75
CA THR A 340 -8.13 -5.35 -2.16
C THR A 340 -6.86 -5.55 -1.34
N GLY A 341 -6.04 -4.50 -1.16
CA GLY A 341 -4.86 -4.55 -0.29
C GLY A 341 -5.21 -4.89 1.15
N ALA A 342 -6.30 -4.34 1.68
CA ALA A 342 -6.81 -4.69 3.01
C ALA A 342 -7.31 -6.14 3.10
N LEU A 343 -7.96 -6.67 2.08
CA LEU A 343 -8.37 -8.08 2.06
C LEU A 343 -7.16 -9.02 2.02
N VAL A 344 -6.16 -8.70 1.19
CA VAL A 344 -4.88 -9.41 1.15
C VAL A 344 -4.17 -9.38 2.51
N ARG A 345 -4.24 -8.25 3.23
CA ARG A 345 -3.72 -8.13 4.60
C ARG A 345 -4.37 -9.11 5.57
N LEU A 346 -5.67 -9.36 5.41
CA LEU A 346 -6.46 -10.22 6.28
C LEU A 346 -6.29 -11.72 5.98
N THR A 347 -5.76 -12.07 4.81
CA THR A 347 -5.50 -13.46 4.40
C THR A 347 -4.12 -13.98 4.79
N PHE A 348 -3.23 -13.15 5.34
CA PHE A 348 -1.86 -13.55 5.69
C PHE A 348 -1.66 -13.72 7.20
N ASP A 349 -1.19 -14.91 7.60
CA ASP A 349 -0.73 -15.18 8.97
C ASP A 349 0.51 -14.35 9.34
N GLN A 350 1.43 -14.17 8.38
CA GLN A 350 2.63 -13.34 8.52
C GLN A 350 2.84 -12.50 7.26
N LYS A 351 3.32 -11.27 7.44
CA LYS A 351 3.60 -10.35 6.34
C LYS A 351 4.77 -10.88 5.51
N PRO A 352 4.61 -11.13 4.19
CA PRO A 352 5.74 -11.47 3.35
C PRO A 352 6.71 -10.29 3.29
N LYS A 353 8.01 -10.59 3.25
CA LYS A 353 9.08 -9.60 3.28
C LYS A 353 9.72 -9.43 1.90
N VAL A 354 9.99 -8.20 1.49
CA VAL A 354 10.70 -7.86 0.25
C VAL A 354 11.90 -7.00 0.61
N VAL A 355 13.09 -7.48 0.27
CA VAL A 355 14.34 -6.78 0.58
C VAL A 355 15.02 -6.36 -0.71
N PHE A 356 15.20 -5.06 -0.90
CA PHE A 356 16.09 -4.52 -1.94
C PHE A 356 17.54 -4.67 -1.47
N VAL A 357 18.30 -5.54 -2.14
CA VAL A 357 19.67 -5.87 -1.77
C VAL A 357 20.63 -5.27 -2.78
N HIS A 358 21.60 -4.50 -2.30
CA HIS A 358 22.63 -3.89 -3.15
C HIS A 358 23.93 -3.62 -2.40
N ALA A 359 25.00 -3.36 -3.13
CA ALA A 359 26.29 -2.92 -2.59
C ALA A 359 26.63 -1.45 -2.96
N HIS A 360 25.66 -0.69 -3.48
CA HIS A 360 25.84 0.72 -3.79
C HIS A 360 25.98 1.59 -2.52
N PRO A 361 26.72 2.71 -2.60
CA PRO A 361 26.90 3.63 -1.49
C PRO A 361 25.69 4.56 -1.26
N PHE A 362 24.63 4.42 -2.05
CA PHE A 362 23.44 5.26 -1.93
C PHE A 362 22.19 4.39 -1.76
N ALA A 363 21.22 4.93 -1.03
CA ALA A 363 19.92 4.31 -0.87
C ALA A 363 19.16 4.26 -2.19
N VAL A 364 18.39 3.20 -2.37
CA VAL A 364 17.53 2.95 -3.54
C VAL A 364 16.05 3.16 -3.21
N LEU A 365 15.73 3.22 -1.91
CA LEU A 365 14.46 3.68 -1.35
C LEU A 365 14.64 5.04 -0.65
N GLY A 366 13.57 5.84 -0.61
CA GLY A 366 13.54 7.16 -0.02
C GLY A 366 13.90 8.31 -0.97
N ASN A 367 14.12 9.50 -0.41
CA ASN A 367 14.10 10.76 -1.17
C ASN A 367 15.44 11.22 -1.76
N ASN A 368 16.51 10.43 -1.67
CA ASN A 368 17.86 10.99 -1.73
C ASN A 368 18.68 10.73 -3.02
N GLN A 369 18.14 10.22 -4.13
CA GLN A 369 18.95 9.85 -5.32
C GLN A 369 18.20 9.80 -6.67
N SER A 370 18.97 9.60 -7.76
CA SER A 370 18.51 9.50 -9.16
C SER A 370 17.91 8.15 -9.57
N VAL A 371 18.28 7.04 -8.92
CA VAL A 371 17.70 5.70 -9.15
C VAL A 371 16.87 5.34 -7.93
N ARG A 372 15.55 5.26 -8.11
CA ARG A 372 14.59 5.06 -7.01
C ARG A 372 13.60 3.97 -7.38
N PHE A 373 13.17 3.20 -6.39
CA PHE A 373 12.13 2.17 -6.51
C PHE A 373 10.93 2.45 -5.59
N ASN A 374 10.75 3.72 -5.19
CA ASN A 374 9.73 4.11 -4.22
C ASN A 374 8.34 3.72 -4.70
N TYR A 375 8.05 3.90 -5.99
CA TYR A 375 6.74 3.60 -6.52
C TYR A 375 6.35 2.13 -6.34
N VAL A 376 7.25 1.20 -6.69
CA VAL A 376 6.96 -0.23 -6.55
C VAL A 376 7.02 -0.68 -5.09
N ALA A 377 7.90 -0.08 -4.27
CA ALA A 377 7.99 -0.35 -2.84
C ALA A 377 6.72 0.08 -2.10
N GLU A 378 6.21 1.29 -2.36
CA GLU A 378 4.96 1.79 -1.78
C GLU A 378 3.76 0.94 -2.19
N ARG A 379 3.72 0.47 -3.44
CA ARG A 379 2.68 -0.45 -3.89
C ARG A 379 2.71 -1.74 -3.09
N LEU A 380 3.89 -2.38 -2.97
CA LEU A 380 4.06 -3.60 -2.18
C LEU A 380 3.69 -3.38 -0.71
N GLY A 381 4.11 -2.27 -0.09
CA GLY A 381 3.71 -1.91 1.27
C GLY A 381 2.20 -1.70 1.43
N GLY A 382 1.54 -1.07 0.44
CA GLY A 382 0.08 -0.99 0.36
C GLY A 382 -0.60 -2.35 0.40
N MET A 383 0.05 -3.39 -0.12
CA MET A 383 -0.43 -4.77 -0.18
C MET A 383 0.10 -5.66 0.96
N ASN A 384 0.55 -5.04 2.07
CA ASN A 384 1.06 -5.67 3.30
C ASN A 384 2.45 -6.29 3.27
N PHE A 385 3.23 -6.05 2.23
CA PHE A 385 4.60 -6.52 2.24
C PHE A 385 5.41 -5.66 3.21
N GLU A 386 6.24 -6.31 4.01
CA GLU A 386 7.31 -5.63 4.72
C GLU A 386 8.41 -5.32 3.70
N VAL A 387 8.55 -4.05 3.32
CA VAL A 387 9.53 -3.64 2.32
C VAL A 387 10.69 -2.94 3.00
N GLU A 388 11.89 -3.47 2.82
CA GLU A 388 13.12 -2.93 3.38
C GLU A 388 14.26 -2.87 2.35
N GLU A 389 15.29 -2.12 2.69
CA GLU A 389 16.53 -2.03 1.94
C GLU A 389 17.67 -2.56 2.81
N TRP A 390 18.56 -3.37 2.22
CA TRP A 390 19.79 -3.79 2.86
C TRP A 390 21.00 -3.59 1.96
N SER A 391 22.03 -2.94 2.53
CA SER A 391 23.34 -2.78 1.93
C SER A 391 24.44 -2.97 2.97
N PRO A 392 25.47 -3.79 2.69
CA PRO A 392 26.67 -3.88 3.52
C PRO A 392 27.62 -2.68 3.33
N THR A 393 27.31 -1.76 2.41
CA THR A 393 28.08 -0.54 2.17
C THR A 393 27.61 0.58 3.11
N PRO A 394 28.51 1.25 3.87
CA PRO A 394 28.13 2.39 4.71
C PRO A 394 27.47 3.51 3.89
N GLN A 395 26.28 3.92 4.30
CA GLN A 395 25.52 4.96 3.60
C GLN A 395 25.86 6.37 4.12
N PRO A 396 25.92 7.39 3.25
CA PRO A 396 26.16 8.77 3.67
C PRO A 396 24.96 9.30 4.47
N SER A 397 25.23 9.87 5.65
CA SER A 397 24.22 10.56 6.45
C SER A 397 24.17 12.06 6.14
N PRO A 398 22.98 12.68 6.11
CA PRO A 398 22.84 14.14 6.08
C PRO A 398 23.56 14.86 7.22
N TYR A 399 23.80 14.17 8.34
CA TYR A 399 24.46 14.71 9.54
C TYR A 399 25.98 14.44 9.59
N GLY A 400 26.57 13.98 8.48
CA GLY A 400 28.02 13.93 8.26
C GLY A 400 28.76 12.67 8.73
N GLN A 401 28.18 11.85 9.61
CA GLN A 401 28.74 10.52 9.92
C GLN A 401 28.04 9.42 9.11
N PRO A 402 28.75 8.64 8.28
CA PRO A 402 28.13 7.56 7.53
C PRO A 402 27.46 6.56 8.48
N GLN A 403 26.25 6.14 8.12
CA GLN A 403 25.50 5.17 8.90
C GLN A 403 26.25 3.82 8.83
N PRO A 404 26.48 3.16 9.97
CA PRO A 404 27.12 1.85 9.96
C PRO A 404 26.25 0.87 9.15
N PRO A 405 26.87 -0.11 8.47
CA PRO A 405 26.12 -1.09 7.69
C PRO A 405 25.21 -1.91 8.62
N SER A 406 23.94 -2.02 8.24
CA SER A 406 22.97 -2.85 8.95
C SER A 406 23.35 -4.33 8.81
N PRO A 407 23.08 -5.16 9.84
CA PRO A 407 23.22 -6.61 9.70
C PRO A 407 22.34 -7.13 8.55
N PRO A 408 22.71 -8.27 7.92
CA PRO A 408 21.85 -8.90 6.92
C PRO A 408 20.45 -9.15 7.47
N PRO A 409 19.41 -8.97 6.64
CA PRO A 409 18.04 -9.14 7.09
C PRO A 409 17.76 -10.60 7.42
N VAL A 410 16.93 -10.80 8.44
CA VAL A 410 16.53 -12.11 8.93
C VAL A 410 15.03 -12.26 8.74
N ARG A 411 14.61 -13.43 8.27
CA ARG A 411 13.20 -13.80 8.17
C ARG A 411 12.73 -14.47 9.45
N GLU A 412 11.48 -14.25 9.80
CA GLU A 412 10.82 -15.00 10.87
C GLU A 412 10.53 -16.44 10.42
N GLU A 413 10.30 -17.34 11.38
CA GLU A 413 9.94 -18.73 11.06
C GLU A 413 8.57 -18.76 10.37
N GLY A 414 8.51 -19.33 9.17
CA GLY A 414 7.30 -19.34 8.33
C GLY A 414 7.18 -18.14 7.37
N GLN A 415 7.96 -17.07 7.57
CA GLN A 415 7.90 -15.88 6.73
C GLN A 415 8.61 -16.10 5.38
N THR A 416 7.92 -15.81 4.30
CA THR A 416 8.50 -15.74 2.95
C THR A 416 9.28 -14.44 2.79
N MET A 417 10.55 -14.54 2.36
CA MET A 417 11.39 -13.39 2.08
C MET A 417 11.83 -13.40 0.61
N VAL A 418 11.41 -12.39 -0.15
CA VAL A 418 11.81 -12.18 -1.56
C VAL A 418 12.95 -11.19 -1.61
N LEU A 419 14.08 -11.57 -2.21
CA LEU A 419 15.18 -10.64 -2.46
C LEU A 419 15.02 -9.98 -3.83
N VAL A 420 15.07 -8.66 -3.89
CA VAL A 420 15.24 -7.89 -5.12
C VAL A 420 16.71 -7.52 -5.21
N VAL A 421 17.46 -8.30 -6.01
CA VAL A 421 18.90 -8.20 -6.14
C VAL A 421 19.23 -7.17 -7.22
N LEU A 422 19.85 -6.06 -6.81
CA LEU A 422 20.32 -5.01 -7.70
C LEU A 422 21.78 -5.26 -8.11
N PRO A 423 22.20 -4.77 -9.30
CA PRO A 423 23.52 -5.07 -9.84
C PRO A 423 24.62 -4.38 -9.02
N SER A 424 25.47 -5.16 -8.37
CA SER A 424 26.58 -4.66 -7.57
C SER A 424 27.65 -3.97 -8.43
N PRO A 425 28.39 -2.99 -7.88
CA PRO A 425 29.61 -2.52 -8.52
C PRO A 425 30.63 -3.65 -8.65
N ALA A 426 31.63 -3.47 -9.52
CA ALA A 426 32.72 -4.41 -9.66
C ALA A 426 33.41 -4.63 -8.30
N PRO A 427 33.69 -5.88 -7.91
CA PRO A 427 34.29 -6.18 -6.62
C PRO A 427 35.71 -5.61 -6.55
N ASN A 428 36.06 -5.05 -5.40
CA ASN A 428 37.41 -4.60 -5.13
C ASN A 428 38.23 -5.75 -4.53
N VAL A 429 38.95 -6.46 -5.39
CA VAL A 429 39.80 -7.61 -5.02
C VAL A 429 40.91 -7.24 -4.01
N ARG A 430 41.17 -5.94 -3.79
CA ARG A 430 42.17 -5.46 -2.81
C ARG A 430 41.61 -5.27 -1.40
N THR A 431 40.29 -5.27 -1.23
CA THR A 431 39.66 -5.16 0.09
C THR A 431 39.33 -6.55 0.64
N PRO A 432 39.77 -6.91 1.86
CA PRO A 432 39.50 -8.23 2.45
C PRO A 432 38.00 -8.51 2.67
N ILE A 433 37.19 -7.46 2.82
CA ILE A 433 35.74 -7.51 2.98
C ILE A 433 35.18 -6.59 1.91
N ASP A 434 34.76 -7.19 0.80
CA ASP A 434 34.13 -6.47 -0.31
C ASP A 434 32.60 -6.53 -0.20
N PRO A 435 31.89 -5.39 -0.20
CA PRO A 435 30.43 -5.36 -0.10
C PRO A 435 29.69 -6.14 -1.19
N ALA A 436 30.19 -6.17 -2.44
CA ALA A 436 29.56 -6.90 -3.54
C ALA A 436 29.69 -8.42 -3.34
N GLU A 437 30.83 -8.88 -2.84
CA GLU A 437 31.02 -10.29 -2.45
C GLU A 437 30.14 -10.68 -1.24
N MET A 438 29.94 -9.77 -0.29
CA MET A 438 29.00 -10.00 0.82
C MET A 438 27.56 -10.17 0.33
N VAL A 439 27.11 -9.31 -0.59
CA VAL A 439 25.79 -9.42 -1.24
C VAL A 439 25.66 -10.75 -1.97
N SER A 440 26.61 -11.11 -2.84
CA SER A 440 26.56 -12.37 -3.59
C SER A 440 26.53 -13.59 -2.68
N LYS A 441 27.31 -13.58 -1.59
CA LYS A 441 27.28 -14.66 -0.59
C LYS A 441 25.92 -14.77 0.11
N PHE A 442 25.34 -13.64 0.52
CA PHE A 442 24.02 -13.61 1.15
C PHE A 442 22.93 -14.14 0.21
N VAL A 443 22.92 -13.66 -1.05
CA VAL A 443 21.99 -14.13 -2.09
C VAL A 443 22.16 -15.62 -2.36
N GLY A 444 23.40 -16.12 -2.44
CA GLY A 444 23.67 -17.54 -2.61
C GLY A 444 23.14 -18.41 -1.46
N GLN A 445 23.31 -17.95 -0.21
CA GLN A 445 22.75 -18.63 0.97
C GLN A 445 21.22 -18.63 0.96
N HIS A 446 20.61 -17.51 0.57
CA HIS A 446 19.16 -17.38 0.42
C HIS A 446 18.60 -18.36 -0.62
N LEU A 447 19.19 -18.40 -1.81
CA LEU A 447 18.80 -19.32 -2.88
C LEU A 447 19.04 -20.80 -2.51
N ALA A 448 20.14 -21.09 -1.79
CA ALA A 448 20.43 -22.44 -1.31
C ALA A 448 19.43 -22.92 -0.25
N ALA A 449 18.83 -22.00 0.51
CA ALA A 449 17.72 -22.28 1.42
C ALA A 449 16.36 -22.45 0.70
N GLY A 450 16.34 -22.41 -0.64
CA GLY A 450 15.15 -22.53 -1.47
C GLY A 450 14.28 -21.28 -1.49
N GLN A 451 14.77 -20.16 -0.97
CA GLN A 451 14.02 -18.91 -0.92
C GLN A 451 14.10 -18.14 -2.25
N PRO A 452 13.07 -17.36 -2.59
CA PRO A 452 12.93 -16.74 -3.89
C PRO A 452 13.75 -15.46 -4.06
N ALA A 453 14.18 -15.18 -5.30
CA ALA A 453 14.85 -13.92 -5.64
C ALA A 453 14.52 -13.41 -7.06
N LEU A 454 14.49 -12.09 -7.20
CA LEU A 454 14.39 -11.36 -8.45
C LEU A 454 15.72 -10.65 -8.71
N PHE A 455 16.36 -10.92 -9.85
CA PHE A 455 17.59 -10.27 -10.26
C PHE A 455 17.30 -9.18 -11.29
N LEU A 456 17.75 -7.97 -11.01
CA LEU A 456 17.85 -6.89 -11.97
C LEU A 456 19.30 -6.81 -12.46
N VAL A 457 19.52 -6.92 -13.77
CA VAL A 457 20.86 -6.97 -14.34
C VAL A 457 21.19 -5.68 -15.10
N ALA A 458 22.43 -5.22 -14.97
CA ALA A 458 22.96 -4.10 -15.72
C ALA A 458 24.19 -4.50 -16.53
N GLN A 459 24.40 -3.77 -17.61
CA GLN A 459 25.66 -3.79 -18.34
C GLN A 459 26.81 -3.26 -17.45
N PRO A 460 27.95 -3.95 -17.36
CA PRO A 460 29.16 -3.44 -16.69
C PRO A 460 29.60 -2.12 -17.32
N ALA A 461 30.03 -1.15 -16.50
CA ALA A 461 30.43 0.18 -16.97
C ALA A 461 31.52 0.15 -18.06
N MET A 462 32.47 -0.78 -17.96
CA MET A 462 33.57 -0.94 -18.91
C MET A 462 33.13 -1.48 -20.29
N SER A 463 32.00 -2.19 -20.34
CA SER A 463 31.44 -2.71 -21.60
C SER A 463 30.90 -1.61 -22.51
N ARG A 464 30.86 -0.35 -22.06
CA ARG A 464 30.55 0.83 -22.90
C ARG A 464 31.74 1.31 -23.73
N PHE A 465 32.95 0.81 -23.44
CA PHE A 465 34.20 1.26 -24.04
C PHE A 465 34.91 0.17 -24.87
N ASP A 466 34.18 -0.85 -25.35
CA ASP A 466 34.72 -2.05 -26.02
C ASP A 466 35.71 -2.88 -25.20
N VAL A 467 35.72 -2.70 -23.88
CA VAL A 467 36.63 -3.45 -23.00
C VAL A 467 35.89 -4.66 -22.45
N GLU A 468 36.32 -5.86 -22.87
CA GLU A 468 35.86 -7.10 -22.23
C GLU A 468 36.14 -7.02 -20.74
N THR A 469 35.08 -7.20 -19.95
CA THR A 469 35.16 -7.13 -18.50
C THR A 469 35.57 -8.52 -18.00
N PRO A 470 36.75 -8.68 -17.37
CA PRO A 470 37.16 -9.96 -16.83
C PRO A 470 36.13 -10.52 -15.83
N PRO A 471 36.00 -11.85 -15.69
CA PRO A 471 35.03 -12.45 -14.76
C PRO A 471 35.17 -11.96 -13.31
N ASP A 472 36.39 -11.65 -12.86
CA ASP A 472 36.68 -11.09 -11.53
C ASP A 472 36.28 -9.62 -11.36
N GLN A 473 35.84 -8.94 -12.44
CA GLN A 473 35.32 -7.57 -12.43
C GLN A 473 33.82 -7.51 -12.76
N MET A 474 33.18 -8.66 -12.98
CA MET A 474 31.73 -8.74 -13.14
C MET A 474 31.04 -8.68 -11.78
N ALA A 475 29.75 -8.33 -11.79
CA ALA A 475 28.95 -8.30 -10.58
C ALA A 475 28.89 -9.72 -9.96
N PRO A 476 29.35 -9.93 -8.71
CA PRO A 476 29.59 -11.27 -8.17
C PRO A 476 28.32 -12.14 -8.04
N GLU A 477 27.15 -11.52 -7.98
CA GLU A 477 25.85 -12.19 -7.92
C GLU A 477 25.45 -12.88 -9.24
N LEU A 478 26.06 -12.53 -10.38
CA LEU A 478 25.83 -13.23 -11.66
C LEU A 478 26.26 -14.71 -11.59
N ARG A 479 27.25 -15.05 -10.75
CA ARG A 479 27.63 -16.44 -10.47
C ARG A 479 26.48 -17.26 -9.87
N GLN A 480 25.54 -16.61 -9.19
CA GLN A 480 24.34 -17.30 -8.69
C GLN A 480 23.41 -17.66 -9.85
N LEU A 481 23.28 -16.80 -10.87
CA LEU A 481 22.51 -17.11 -12.08
C LEU A 481 23.14 -18.24 -12.90
N GLU A 482 24.47 -18.27 -13.00
CA GLU A 482 25.20 -19.35 -13.67
C GLU A 482 24.97 -20.72 -13.01
N GLN A 483 24.86 -20.78 -11.68
CA GLN A 483 24.50 -22.00 -10.94
C GLN A 483 23.08 -22.48 -11.24
N TRP A 484 22.21 -21.57 -11.70
CA TRP A 484 20.88 -21.89 -12.20
C TRP A 484 20.87 -22.12 -13.72
N GLY A 485 22.02 -22.16 -14.38
CA GLY A 485 22.16 -22.38 -15.82
C GLY A 485 21.75 -21.17 -16.68
N ILE A 486 21.57 -19.99 -16.09
CA ILE A 486 21.16 -18.78 -16.79
C ILE A 486 22.41 -17.97 -17.13
N GLU A 487 22.66 -17.76 -18.43
CA GLU A 487 23.77 -16.92 -18.92
C GLU A 487 23.23 -15.54 -19.31
N VAL A 488 23.90 -14.48 -18.87
CA VAL A 488 23.54 -13.10 -19.21
C VAL A 488 24.60 -12.50 -20.13
N GLU A 489 24.20 -12.02 -21.31
CA GLU A 489 25.12 -11.49 -22.31
C GLU A 489 25.52 -10.03 -22.02
N THR A 490 26.18 -9.77 -20.91
CA THR A 490 26.49 -8.42 -20.37
C THR A 490 27.24 -7.46 -21.30
N HIS A 491 27.71 -7.91 -22.46
CA HIS A 491 28.38 -7.08 -23.47
C HIS A 491 27.44 -6.58 -24.57
N HIS A 492 26.22 -7.11 -24.67
CA HIS A 492 25.22 -6.68 -25.64
C HIS A 492 24.12 -5.87 -24.99
N VAL A 493 23.71 -4.80 -25.67
CA VAL A 493 22.57 -3.98 -25.29
C VAL A 493 21.54 -4.04 -26.40
N VAL A 494 20.34 -4.50 -26.06
CA VAL A 494 19.22 -4.56 -26.98
C VAL A 494 18.78 -3.15 -27.33
N SER A 495 18.76 -2.87 -28.63
CA SER A 495 18.46 -1.56 -29.17
C SER A 495 17.54 -1.65 -30.39
N VAL A 496 16.89 -0.54 -30.71
CA VAL A 496 16.15 -0.34 -31.97
C VAL A 496 16.86 0.70 -32.82
N GLU A 497 16.78 0.52 -34.13
CA GLU A 497 17.27 1.50 -35.09
C GLU A 497 16.19 2.56 -35.34
N LEU A 498 16.53 3.83 -35.07
CA LEU A 498 15.67 4.98 -35.32
C LEU A 498 16.26 5.83 -36.44
N PHE A 499 15.42 6.24 -37.38
CA PHE A 499 15.84 7.12 -38.48
C PHE A 499 15.53 8.58 -38.16
N ASP A 500 16.58 9.39 -37.96
CA ASP A 500 16.42 10.84 -37.79
C ASP A 500 16.19 11.50 -39.16
N ARG A 501 14.93 11.86 -39.45
CA ARG A 501 14.56 12.55 -40.70
C ARG A 501 15.27 13.91 -40.89
N ARG A 502 15.74 14.55 -39.83
CA ARG A 502 16.43 15.85 -39.90
C ARG A 502 17.90 15.69 -40.25
N ARG A 503 18.55 14.64 -39.74
CA ARG A 503 19.96 14.33 -40.00
C ARG A 503 20.18 13.41 -41.19
N GLY A 504 19.15 12.67 -41.62
CA GLY A 504 19.26 11.68 -42.69
C GLY A 504 20.07 10.45 -42.28
N GLU A 505 20.25 10.23 -40.97
CA GLU A 505 21.07 9.16 -40.40
C GLU A 505 20.23 8.28 -39.49
N ALA A 506 20.53 6.98 -39.50
CA ALA A 506 20.01 6.04 -38.53
C ALA A 506 20.89 6.04 -37.27
N TYR A 507 20.28 5.99 -36.09
CA TYR A 507 20.98 5.84 -34.83
C TYR A 507 20.35 4.74 -33.99
N SER A 508 21.18 4.07 -33.20
CA SER A 508 20.72 3.07 -32.24
C SER A 508 20.16 3.74 -30.99
N PHE A 509 19.00 3.27 -30.55
CA PHE A 509 18.38 3.69 -29.31
C PHE A 509 18.18 2.50 -28.37
N PRO A 510 18.83 2.47 -27.19
CA PRO A 510 18.79 1.32 -26.28
C PRO A 510 17.54 1.38 -25.39
N ALA A 511 16.37 1.58 -26.00
CA ALA A 511 15.09 1.46 -25.31
C ALA A 511 14.07 0.85 -26.26
N VAL A 512 13.40 -0.19 -25.80
CA VAL A 512 12.44 -0.97 -26.59
C VAL A 512 11.09 -0.91 -25.91
N GLN A 513 10.10 -0.35 -26.59
CA GLN A 513 8.72 -0.35 -26.13
C GLN A 513 8.12 -1.75 -26.29
N LEU A 514 7.42 -2.20 -25.25
CA LEU A 514 6.72 -3.48 -25.18
C LEU A 514 5.22 -3.22 -25.26
N GLU A 515 4.60 -3.60 -26.37
CA GLU A 515 3.15 -3.41 -26.61
C GLU A 515 2.38 -4.74 -26.58
N ARG A 516 3.10 -5.87 -26.58
CA ARG A 516 2.50 -7.20 -26.68
C ARG A 516 2.93 -8.05 -25.50
N TRP A 517 1.95 -8.54 -24.76
CA TRP A 517 2.09 -9.42 -23.61
C TRP A 517 1.20 -10.65 -23.86
N PRO A 518 1.78 -11.80 -24.23
CA PRO A 518 1.01 -13.02 -24.52
C PRO A 518 0.32 -13.60 -23.28
N ASP A 519 -0.92 -14.08 -23.45
CA ASP A 519 -1.76 -14.60 -22.35
C ASP A 519 -1.46 -16.06 -21.97
N ASP A 520 -0.68 -16.78 -22.78
CA ASP A 520 -0.44 -18.23 -22.65
C ASP A 520 0.98 -18.58 -22.16
N VAL A 521 1.79 -17.57 -21.87
CA VAL A 521 3.20 -17.75 -21.50
C VAL A 521 3.39 -17.91 -20.00
N HIS A 522 2.86 -16.97 -19.21
CA HIS A 522 3.02 -16.95 -17.75
C HIS A 522 1.97 -16.02 -17.12
N PRO A 523 1.47 -16.30 -15.89
CA PRO A 523 0.53 -15.42 -15.20
C PRO A 523 1.01 -13.97 -15.08
N ILE A 524 2.29 -13.76 -14.76
CA ILE A 524 2.93 -12.43 -14.70
C ILE A 524 2.76 -11.65 -16.02
N VAL A 525 3.02 -12.32 -17.15
CA VAL A 525 2.94 -11.71 -18.49
C VAL A 525 1.49 -11.41 -18.85
N SER A 526 0.58 -12.33 -18.53
CA SER A 526 -0.86 -12.20 -18.76
C SER A 526 -1.43 -10.99 -18.01
N ALA A 527 -0.94 -10.71 -16.81
CA ALA A 527 -1.34 -9.55 -16.02
C ALA A 527 -0.98 -8.20 -16.67
N CYS A 528 0.00 -8.18 -17.58
CA CYS A 528 0.43 -6.97 -18.31
C CYS A 528 -0.36 -6.71 -19.60
N ARG A 529 -1.38 -7.53 -19.92
CA ARG A 529 -2.11 -7.42 -21.20
C ARG A 529 -2.74 -6.05 -21.44
N GLY A 530 -2.52 -5.52 -22.63
CA GLY A 530 -3.04 -4.22 -23.07
C GLY A 530 -2.34 -3.02 -22.43
N LEU A 531 -1.28 -3.25 -21.64
CA LEU A 531 -0.44 -2.21 -21.06
C LEU A 531 0.80 -1.99 -21.91
N ILE A 532 1.25 -0.74 -21.95
CA ILE A 532 2.52 -0.38 -22.56
C ILE A 532 3.61 -0.52 -21.50
N GLY A 533 4.67 -1.26 -21.84
CA GLY A 533 5.89 -1.34 -21.06
C GLY A 533 7.10 -0.88 -21.86
N MET A 534 8.26 -0.90 -21.25
CA MET A 534 9.53 -0.78 -21.95
C MET A 534 10.65 -1.53 -21.25
N VAL A 535 11.71 -1.79 -21.99
CA VAL A 535 13.03 -2.09 -21.43
C VAL A 535 14.03 -1.03 -21.88
N GLN A 536 14.94 -0.65 -21.00
CA GLN A 536 15.96 0.36 -21.21
C GLN A 536 17.35 -0.24 -20.97
N SER A 537 18.17 -0.26 -22.02
CA SER A 537 19.50 -0.88 -21.99
C SER A 537 19.47 -2.35 -21.59
N ALA A 538 18.43 -3.08 -22.02
CA ALA A 538 18.29 -4.49 -21.70
C ALA A 538 19.43 -5.32 -22.27
N THR A 539 19.82 -6.33 -21.50
CA THR A 539 20.85 -7.30 -21.82
C THR A 539 20.19 -8.63 -22.17
N PRO A 540 20.53 -9.29 -23.29
CA PRO A 540 20.00 -10.62 -23.62
C PRO A 540 20.33 -11.66 -22.55
N ILE A 541 19.41 -12.58 -22.32
CA ILE A 541 19.52 -13.73 -21.42
C ILE A 541 19.44 -14.99 -22.27
N LYS A 542 20.41 -15.89 -22.12
CA LYS A 542 20.37 -17.23 -22.69
C LYS A 542 19.88 -18.23 -21.65
N LEU A 543 18.94 -19.04 -22.09
CA LEU A 543 18.39 -20.16 -21.33
C LEU A 543 18.86 -21.46 -22.00
N PRO A 544 19.16 -22.52 -21.24
CA PRO A 544 19.63 -23.77 -21.80
C PRO A 544 18.50 -24.52 -22.52
N ASP A 545 18.83 -25.20 -23.63
CA ASP A 545 17.86 -25.97 -24.43
C ASP A 545 17.30 -27.20 -23.70
N ARG A 546 18.00 -27.69 -22.66
CA ARG A 546 17.59 -28.83 -21.83
C ARG A 546 17.80 -28.56 -20.35
N SER A 547 16.82 -29.00 -19.56
CA SER A 547 16.87 -28.99 -18.10
C SER A 547 17.77 -30.11 -17.59
N ASP A 548 19.09 -29.90 -17.62
CA ASP A 548 20.03 -30.90 -17.11
C ASP A 548 20.02 -31.01 -15.57
N ALA A 549 19.35 -30.08 -14.88
CA ALA A 549 19.31 -29.94 -13.42
C ALA A 549 17.90 -29.96 -12.80
N GLY A 550 16.86 -30.36 -13.55
CA GLY A 550 15.47 -30.33 -13.05
C GLY A 550 14.94 -28.90 -12.84
N ILE A 551 15.51 -27.94 -13.56
CA ILE A 551 15.08 -26.53 -13.59
C ILE A 551 14.16 -26.31 -14.79
N THR A 552 12.98 -25.72 -14.59
CA THR A 552 12.10 -25.30 -15.67
C THR A 552 12.33 -23.83 -15.96
N TYR A 553 12.53 -23.46 -17.22
CA TYR A 553 12.74 -22.07 -17.64
C TYR A 553 11.56 -21.58 -18.49
N THR A 554 11.06 -20.39 -18.17
CA THR A 554 9.97 -19.75 -18.91
C THR A 554 10.41 -18.35 -19.34
N PRO A 555 10.62 -18.10 -20.65
CA PRO A 555 10.89 -16.75 -21.15
C PRO A 555 9.69 -15.84 -20.87
N LEU A 556 9.88 -14.76 -20.10
CA LEU A 556 8.81 -13.83 -19.73
C LEU A 556 8.71 -12.64 -20.68
N ILE A 557 9.86 -12.08 -21.08
CA ILE A 557 9.91 -10.95 -22.02
C ILE A 557 10.84 -11.32 -23.17
N THR A 558 10.28 -11.29 -24.38
CA THR A 558 11.00 -11.47 -25.63
C THR A 558 10.85 -10.22 -26.49
N THR A 559 11.96 -9.66 -26.95
CA THR A 559 11.95 -8.43 -27.74
C THR A 559 11.43 -8.67 -29.18
N PRO A 560 10.94 -7.63 -29.88
CA PRO A 560 10.56 -7.74 -31.28
C PRO A 560 11.74 -8.16 -32.18
N LYS A 561 11.45 -8.78 -33.34
CA LYS A 561 12.48 -9.12 -34.34
C LYS A 561 13.19 -7.91 -34.95
N SER A 562 12.65 -6.71 -34.76
CA SER A 562 13.22 -5.44 -35.21
C SER A 562 14.22 -4.84 -34.21
N THR A 563 14.71 -5.62 -33.24
CA THR A 563 15.77 -5.20 -32.32
C THR A 563 17.11 -5.83 -32.70
N TRP A 564 18.19 -5.19 -32.28
CA TRP A 564 19.56 -5.69 -32.42
C TRP A 564 20.26 -5.74 -31.06
N ALA A 565 21.11 -6.74 -30.86
CA ALA A 565 21.96 -6.88 -29.69
C ALA A 565 23.30 -6.21 -29.98
N ILE A 566 23.41 -4.92 -29.65
CA ILE A 566 24.55 -4.10 -30.05
C ILE A 566 25.64 -4.14 -28.99
N ARG A 567 26.87 -4.46 -29.40
CA ARG A 567 28.05 -4.27 -28.54
C ARG A 567 28.37 -2.77 -28.42
N GLN A 568 28.80 -2.29 -27.25
CA GLN A 568 29.18 -0.87 -27.09
C GLN A 568 30.70 -0.67 -27.09
N PRO A 569 31.26 0.17 -28.01
CA PRO A 569 30.61 0.91 -29.08
C PRO A 569 30.16 0.00 -30.25
N PRO A 570 29.18 0.44 -31.07
CA PRO A 570 28.59 -0.39 -32.13
C PRO A 570 29.65 -0.83 -33.15
N ARG A 571 29.63 -2.11 -33.56
CA ARG A 571 30.58 -2.66 -34.54
C ARG A 571 30.02 -2.78 -35.96
N GLY A 572 28.71 -2.61 -36.18
CA GLY A 572 28.09 -2.60 -37.51
C GLY A 572 27.34 -3.89 -37.86
N GLU A 573 27.38 -4.32 -39.13
CA GLU A 573 26.52 -5.36 -39.74
C GLU A 573 26.56 -6.77 -39.08
N ASP A 574 27.48 -7.00 -38.15
CA ASP A 574 27.66 -8.29 -37.45
C ASP A 574 26.88 -8.41 -36.13
N ASP A 575 26.20 -7.35 -35.67
CA ASP A 575 25.41 -7.39 -34.43
C ASP A 575 24.19 -8.33 -34.60
N PRO A 576 23.95 -9.28 -33.66
CA PRO A 576 22.84 -10.21 -33.79
C PRO A 576 21.48 -9.49 -33.90
N GLN A 577 20.63 -9.98 -34.79
CA GLN A 577 19.25 -9.52 -34.89
C GLN A 577 18.33 -10.35 -33.99
N GLY A 578 17.36 -9.69 -33.37
CA GLY A 578 16.39 -10.29 -32.46
C GLY A 578 15.48 -11.34 -33.13
N PRO A 579 14.67 -12.04 -32.32
CA PRO A 579 14.24 -11.63 -30.98
C PRO A 579 15.19 -12.09 -29.87
N PHE A 580 15.25 -11.34 -28.76
CA PHE A 580 16.04 -11.69 -27.58
C PHE A 580 15.16 -11.91 -26.36
N CYS A 581 15.44 -12.96 -25.58
CA CYS A 581 14.90 -13.09 -24.24
C CYS A 581 15.61 -12.09 -23.33
N VAL A 582 14.86 -11.22 -22.65
CA VAL A 582 15.40 -10.19 -21.75
C VAL A 582 14.80 -10.28 -20.34
N ALA A 583 13.83 -11.17 -20.12
CA ALA A 583 13.42 -11.59 -18.79
C ALA A 583 12.96 -13.05 -18.80
N ALA A 584 13.24 -13.79 -17.75
CA ALA A 584 12.89 -15.20 -17.62
C ALA A 584 12.57 -15.58 -16.17
N ALA A 585 11.66 -16.54 -15.99
CA ALA A 585 11.43 -17.26 -14.75
C ALA A 585 12.17 -18.60 -14.78
N ALA A 586 12.66 -19.04 -13.62
CA ALA A 586 13.28 -20.33 -13.41
C ALA A 586 12.72 -20.98 -12.13
N GLU A 587 12.40 -22.26 -12.20
CA GLU A 587 11.84 -23.03 -11.09
C GLU A 587 12.63 -24.31 -10.84
N ARG A 588 13.03 -24.56 -9.59
CA ARG A 588 13.73 -25.78 -9.16
C ARG A 588 13.03 -26.37 -7.93
N GLY A 589 12.05 -27.25 -8.15
CA GLY A 589 11.15 -27.68 -7.08
C GLY A 589 10.26 -26.51 -6.66
N ALA A 590 10.25 -26.18 -5.35
CA ALA A 590 9.55 -25.00 -4.84
C ALA A 590 10.36 -23.69 -4.98
N ALA A 591 11.67 -23.77 -5.24
CA ALA A 591 12.50 -22.58 -5.35
C ALA A 591 12.22 -21.84 -6.67
N ARG A 592 11.87 -20.55 -6.57
CA ARG A 592 11.51 -19.68 -7.70
C ARG A 592 12.53 -18.55 -7.88
N LEU A 593 12.87 -18.26 -9.12
CA LEU A 593 13.81 -17.19 -9.47
C LEU A 593 13.33 -16.43 -10.71
N ILE A 594 13.47 -15.11 -10.70
CA ILE A 594 13.23 -14.26 -11.88
C ILE A 594 14.51 -13.50 -12.21
N VAL A 595 14.84 -13.40 -13.49
CA VAL A 595 15.90 -12.53 -14.00
C VAL A 595 15.30 -11.54 -14.98
N ILE A 596 15.61 -10.26 -14.81
CA ILE A 596 15.29 -9.20 -15.75
C ILE A 596 16.61 -8.55 -16.15
N GLY A 597 16.92 -8.60 -17.44
CA GLY A 597 18.15 -8.09 -18.04
C GLY A 597 18.27 -6.57 -18.07
N ASP A 598 17.53 -5.85 -17.22
CA ASP A 598 17.42 -4.39 -17.21
C ASP A 598 17.26 -3.86 -15.78
N MET A 599 18.26 -3.14 -15.29
CA MET A 599 18.23 -2.54 -13.94
C MET A 599 17.26 -1.38 -13.78
N TRP A 600 16.87 -0.74 -14.87
CA TRP A 600 15.97 0.41 -14.86
C TRP A 600 14.50 -0.02 -14.86
N PHE A 601 14.24 -1.29 -15.17
CA PHE A 601 12.91 -1.82 -15.48
C PHE A 601 11.82 -1.43 -14.47
N ALA A 602 12.13 -1.45 -13.17
CA ALA A 602 11.17 -1.16 -12.09
C ALA A 602 11.43 0.16 -11.36
N THR A 603 12.30 1.02 -11.89
CA THR A 603 12.61 2.32 -11.27
C THR A 603 11.48 3.34 -11.47
N ASP A 604 11.43 4.37 -10.62
CA ASP A 604 10.47 5.48 -10.71
C ASP A 604 10.59 6.23 -12.06
N ALA A 605 11.79 6.27 -12.66
CA ALA A 605 12.01 6.87 -13.98
C ALA A 605 11.17 6.17 -15.06
N VAL A 606 11.07 4.84 -15.00
CA VAL A 606 10.29 4.04 -15.96
C VAL A 606 8.82 3.96 -15.53
N THR A 607 8.56 3.74 -14.24
CA THR A 607 7.23 3.46 -13.72
C THR A 607 6.38 4.70 -13.47
N MET A 608 6.98 5.90 -13.36
CA MET A 608 6.25 7.16 -13.13
C MET A 608 6.51 8.22 -14.22
N GLN A 609 7.76 8.41 -14.64
CA GLN A 609 8.15 9.63 -15.37
C GLN A 609 8.25 9.47 -16.89
N GLY A 610 8.37 8.25 -17.43
CA GLY A 610 8.62 8.03 -18.84
C GLY A 610 10.02 8.51 -19.28
N PRO A 611 10.41 8.32 -20.56
CA PRO A 611 11.74 8.69 -21.01
C PRO A 611 11.87 10.21 -21.10
N ILE A 612 13.00 10.75 -20.64
CA ILE A 612 13.35 12.15 -20.88
C ILE A 612 13.76 12.27 -22.35
N ASP A 613 13.12 13.18 -23.08
CA ASP A 613 13.58 13.53 -24.42
C ASP A 613 14.88 14.35 -24.30
N PHE A 614 16.02 13.68 -24.50
CA PHE A 614 17.34 14.29 -24.42
C PHE A 614 17.58 15.41 -25.46
N MET A 615 16.75 15.53 -26.50
CA MET A 615 16.86 16.58 -27.52
C MET A 615 16.10 17.85 -27.14
N THR A 616 15.02 17.74 -26.36
CA THR A 616 14.18 18.88 -25.96
C THR A 616 14.28 19.20 -24.47
N GLY A 617 14.87 18.31 -23.67
CA GLY A 617 14.90 18.39 -22.21
C GLY A 617 13.50 18.22 -21.58
N GLN A 618 12.48 17.84 -22.36
CA GLN A 618 11.14 17.62 -21.85
C GLN A 618 11.01 16.20 -21.30
N THR A 619 10.54 16.09 -20.06
CA THR A 619 10.05 14.84 -19.49
C THR A 619 8.75 14.47 -20.21
N LEU A 620 8.76 13.34 -20.93
CA LEU A 620 7.55 12.83 -21.54
C LEU A 620 6.80 12.01 -20.49
N TYR A 621 5.67 12.53 -19.98
CA TYR A 621 4.80 11.84 -19.00
C TYR A 621 4.07 10.60 -19.56
N TYR A 622 4.70 9.82 -20.45
CA TYR A 622 4.23 8.50 -20.81
C TYR A 622 4.66 7.52 -19.72
N THR A 623 3.76 7.26 -18.77
CA THR A 623 3.95 6.20 -17.79
C THR A 623 4.00 4.84 -18.51
N TYR A 624 4.89 3.94 -18.09
CA TYR A 624 4.91 2.54 -18.55
C TYR A 624 4.27 1.63 -17.49
N PRO A 625 2.93 1.56 -17.40
CA PRO A 625 2.24 0.83 -16.34
C PRO A 625 2.57 -0.66 -16.34
N ALA A 626 2.89 -1.26 -17.49
CA ALA A 626 3.22 -2.68 -17.56
C ALA A 626 4.45 -3.04 -16.73
N ASN A 627 5.43 -2.14 -16.60
CA ASN A 627 6.66 -2.37 -15.84
C ASN A 627 6.38 -2.55 -14.34
N ALA A 628 5.58 -1.65 -13.77
CA ALA A 628 5.19 -1.73 -12.36
C ALA A 628 4.30 -2.95 -12.10
N GLU A 629 3.34 -3.23 -13.00
CA GLU A 629 2.50 -4.44 -12.89
C GLU A 629 3.33 -5.71 -12.99
N PHE A 630 4.28 -5.79 -13.92
CA PHE A 630 5.17 -6.93 -14.10
C PHE A 630 6.00 -7.17 -12.85
N PHE A 631 6.61 -6.11 -12.29
CA PHE A 631 7.44 -6.21 -11.10
C PHE A 631 6.64 -6.67 -9.88
N VAL A 632 5.48 -6.06 -9.62
CA VAL A 632 4.60 -6.45 -8.51
C VAL A 632 4.14 -7.91 -8.64
N ASN A 633 3.66 -8.30 -9.82
CA ASN A 633 3.22 -9.67 -10.06
C ASN A 633 4.37 -10.68 -10.01
N SER A 634 5.59 -10.26 -10.34
CA SER A 634 6.81 -11.05 -10.14
C SER A 634 7.05 -11.31 -8.66
N VAL A 635 6.87 -10.31 -7.79
CA VAL A 635 6.99 -10.48 -6.34
C VAL A 635 5.89 -11.40 -5.80
N PHE A 636 4.65 -11.29 -6.26
CA PHE A 636 3.59 -12.23 -5.87
C PHE A 636 3.92 -13.66 -6.25
N TRP A 637 4.34 -13.88 -7.49
CA TRP A 637 4.76 -15.20 -7.94
C TRP A 637 5.93 -15.74 -7.12
N LEU A 638 6.93 -14.90 -6.85
CA LEU A 638 8.07 -15.28 -6.01
C LEU A 638 7.64 -15.60 -4.58
N ALA A 639 6.64 -14.91 -4.05
CA ALA A 639 6.11 -15.10 -2.70
C ALA A 639 5.10 -16.26 -2.57
N GLU A 640 4.88 -17.06 -3.63
CA GLU A 640 3.88 -18.14 -3.66
C GLU A 640 2.43 -17.65 -3.56
N LEU A 641 2.18 -16.44 -4.08
CA LEU A 641 0.88 -15.78 -4.09
C LEU A 641 0.29 -15.76 -5.51
N ASP A 642 0.34 -16.90 -6.19
CA ASP A 642 -0.06 -17.06 -7.59
C ASP A 642 -1.50 -16.58 -7.85
N ASP A 643 -2.41 -16.78 -6.89
CA ASP A 643 -3.81 -16.37 -6.98
C ASP A 643 -3.99 -14.83 -7.00
N LEU A 644 -3.01 -14.09 -6.48
CA LEU A 644 -3.00 -12.62 -6.51
C LEU A 644 -2.40 -12.06 -7.80
N ILE A 645 -1.88 -12.91 -8.69
CA ILE A 645 -1.31 -12.49 -9.96
C ILE A 645 -2.44 -12.18 -10.94
N ALA A 646 -2.70 -10.91 -11.15
CA ALA A 646 -3.52 -10.44 -12.26
C ALA A 646 -3.31 -8.94 -12.50
N THR A 647 -3.99 -8.41 -13.51
CA THR A 647 -4.00 -6.97 -13.75
C THR A 647 -4.76 -6.25 -12.63
N THR A 648 -4.13 -5.24 -12.02
CA THR A 648 -4.69 -4.49 -10.88
C THR A 648 -5.65 -3.38 -11.33
N ALA A 649 -6.48 -2.87 -10.41
CA ALA A 649 -7.37 -1.73 -10.65
C ALA A 649 -6.63 -0.47 -11.13
N ARG A 650 -5.46 -0.20 -10.55
CA ARG A 650 -4.62 0.97 -10.83
C ARG A 650 -4.17 1.04 -12.29
N SER A 651 -3.89 -0.11 -12.91
CA SER A 651 -3.51 -0.20 -14.32
C SER A 651 -4.73 -0.24 -15.27
N GLN A 652 -5.96 -0.34 -14.75
CA GLN A 652 -7.20 -0.19 -15.54
C GLN A 652 -7.58 1.27 -15.82
N ASP A 653 -7.13 2.21 -14.99
CA ASP A 653 -7.32 3.66 -15.20
C ASP A 653 -6.59 4.20 -16.45
N VAL A 654 -5.56 3.49 -16.94
CA VAL A 654 -4.82 3.89 -18.14
C VAL A 654 -5.64 3.47 -19.38
N ARG A 655 -5.91 4.43 -20.28
CA ARG A 655 -6.70 4.20 -21.51
C ARG A 655 -6.19 3.00 -22.29
N ARG A 656 -6.99 1.94 -22.37
CA ARG A 656 -6.67 0.71 -23.11
C ARG A 656 -7.22 0.82 -24.52
N ILE A 657 -6.34 0.83 -25.50
CA ILE A 657 -6.69 0.43 -26.86
C ILE A 657 -5.69 -0.66 -27.20
N ASP A 658 -6.15 -1.92 -27.19
CA ASP A 658 -5.35 -2.99 -27.78
C ASP A 658 -5.02 -2.59 -29.22
N ALA A 659 -3.77 -2.74 -29.63
CA ALA A 659 -3.38 -2.50 -31.02
C ALA A 659 -4.29 -3.37 -31.91
N ILE A 660 -5.16 -2.73 -32.72
CA ILE A 660 -6.07 -3.44 -33.59
C ILE A 660 -5.22 -4.36 -34.48
N SER A 661 -5.50 -5.66 -34.46
CA SER A 661 -4.76 -6.60 -35.31
C SER A 661 -4.85 -6.13 -36.77
N ARG A 662 -3.75 -6.22 -37.54
CA ARG A 662 -3.74 -5.79 -38.95
C ARG A 662 -4.95 -6.32 -39.75
N PRO A 663 -5.41 -7.57 -39.60
CA PRO A 663 -6.61 -8.06 -40.27
C PRO A 663 -7.89 -7.33 -39.85
N ALA A 664 -8.04 -7.06 -38.54
CA ALA A 664 -9.18 -6.31 -38.02
C ALA A 664 -9.15 -4.83 -38.44
N GLU A 665 -7.96 -4.24 -38.54
CA GLU A 665 -7.78 -2.88 -39.04
C GLU A 665 -8.21 -2.81 -40.51
N ILE A 666 -7.71 -3.71 -41.35
CA ILE A 666 -8.10 -3.82 -42.76
C ILE A 666 -9.61 -4.08 -42.89
N ALA A 667 -10.18 -4.96 -42.06
CA ALA A 667 -11.63 -5.21 -42.06
C ALA A 667 -12.42 -3.96 -41.69
N LEU A 668 -11.99 -3.21 -40.66
CA LEU A 668 -12.59 -1.95 -40.26
C LEU A 668 -12.51 -0.91 -41.39
N TRP A 669 -11.35 -0.77 -42.03
CA TRP A 669 -11.18 0.10 -43.19
C TRP A 669 -12.07 -0.33 -44.37
N LEU A 670 -12.18 -1.62 -44.67
CA LEU A 670 -13.07 -2.14 -45.71
C LEU A 670 -14.54 -1.92 -45.38
N ILE A 671 -14.94 -2.00 -44.11
CA ILE A 671 -16.31 -1.72 -43.67
C ILE A 671 -16.61 -0.21 -43.78
N LEU A 672 -15.72 0.64 -43.26
CA LEU A 672 -15.93 2.09 -43.20
C LEU A 672 -15.80 2.77 -44.57
N LEU A 673 -14.79 2.39 -45.37
CA LEU A 673 -14.55 2.99 -46.69
C LEU A 673 -15.21 2.22 -47.84
N GLY A 674 -15.50 0.94 -47.66
CA GLY A 674 -16.10 0.10 -48.70
C GLY A 674 -17.59 -0.14 -48.45
N ALA A 675 -17.90 -0.91 -47.40
CA ALA A 675 -19.25 -1.41 -47.16
C ALA A 675 -20.27 -0.29 -46.89
N LEU A 676 -19.93 0.70 -46.06
CA LEU A 676 -20.81 1.83 -45.74
C LEU A 676 -21.15 2.66 -46.98
N PRO A 677 -20.17 3.15 -47.78
CA PRO A 677 -20.46 3.87 -49.01
C PRO A 677 -21.25 3.03 -50.03
N LEU A 678 -20.89 1.76 -50.22
CA LEU A 678 -21.60 0.86 -51.13
C LEU A 678 -23.03 0.57 -50.68
N SER A 679 -23.30 0.50 -49.38
CA SER A 679 -24.65 0.33 -48.85
C SER A 679 -25.51 1.56 -49.13
N CYS A 680 -24.97 2.78 -48.94
CA CYS A 680 -25.64 4.03 -49.31
C CYS A 680 -25.92 4.11 -50.81
N LEU A 681 -24.96 3.70 -51.64
CA LEU A 681 -25.09 3.67 -53.10
C LEU A 681 -26.13 2.62 -53.53
N GLY A 682 -26.12 1.45 -52.91
CA GLY A 682 -27.08 0.37 -53.14
C GLY A 682 -28.50 0.77 -52.78
N VAL A 683 -28.70 1.45 -51.65
CA VAL A 683 -30.00 2.03 -51.28
C VAL A 683 -30.43 3.10 -52.30
N GLY A 684 -29.51 3.96 -52.74
CA GLY A 684 -29.76 4.95 -53.79
C GLY A 684 -30.21 4.31 -55.12
N VAL A 685 -29.53 3.25 -55.55
CA VAL A 685 -29.88 2.48 -56.76
C VAL A 685 -31.22 1.76 -56.59
N ALA A 686 -31.48 1.14 -55.44
CA ALA A 686 -32.74 0.47 -55.16
C ALA A 686 -33.93 1.45 -55.18
N VAL A 687 -33.76 2.65 -54.61
CA VAL A 687 -34.76 3.73 -54.67
C VAL A 687 -34.95 4.23 -56.10
N TRP A 688 -33.87 4.36 -56.88
CA TRP A 688 -33.94 4.76 -58.29
C TRP A 688 -34.68 3.73 -59.15
N LEU A 689 -34.38 2.43 -58.99
CA LEU A 689 -35.05 1.34 -59.70
C LEU A 689 -36.53 1.26 -59.34
N ARG A 690 -36.89 1.44 -58.07
CA ARG A 690 -38.28 1.41 -57.60
C ARG A 690 -39.11 2.62 -58.05
N ARG A 691 -38.47 3.74 -58.40
CA ARG A 691 -39.11 4.93 -59.00
C ARG A 691 -39.24 4.87 -60.52
N ARG A 692 -38.59 3.90 -61.17
CA ARG A 692 -38.57 3.75 -62.63
C ARG A 692 -39.56 2.70 -63.14
N ARG A 693 -40.06 1.83 -62.25
CA ARG A 693 -41.34 1.14 -62.39
C ARG A 693 -42.44 2.09 -61.92
#